data_AF-A0A0U5NQT3-F1
#
_entry.id   AF-A0A0U5NQT3-F1
#
_cell.length_a   1.000
_cell.length_b   1.000
_cell.length_c   1.000
_cell.angle_alpha   90.00
_cell.angle_beta   90.00
_cell.angle_gamma   90.00
#
_symmetry.space_group_name_H-M   'P 1'
#
loop_
_entity.id
_entity.type
_entity.pdbx_description
1 polymer ?
#
loop_
_entity_poly.entity_id
_entity_poly.type
_entity_poly.pdbx_seq_one_letter_code
_entity_poly.pdbx_strand_id
1 'polypeptide(L)'
;MELRRTGKQLKKTEIVLLSLFTILLAFFCLLHIRELNQIVVLNDEFGYWSIAASMGGKNWGELIANTPYYNYGYSLLLVPLFHLGLPTYTIYKAAIFLNVIILILGYYASVLCGKKIFPNMDIKVLMFICFLINCYPNVLVQTQVAWTETLLNFLFWLTVLSVLSLAEKPTIWKILCFSLILGYMFIVHQRTIGIVISGIVILISLCISKKISFKQMILALGVLSGILLLHFYTKGELKDWLWASSELSNMNDFKGQVSLIESIFSGFGIKSIFYGLAGRVFYFLVSGGILWYCGFVRILADIFYEIKKNTIKRLGQIQCAEAFIMLSFLSAVAIGVVTVVQGFGRADSVVYGRYIENTVGPVLLIGAGTIFEKKISIKQIVSYIILLIGTGFLTAHMLQLVGNNAFADINSIGIAKFFENKSGRAAIEPAVMCSIALNGIINVFISGTRKIKGLFIAGIIILIYWLNIGSYTYTHTIKYMQVTKTESNESLAELIKKSEVDDVYYVKDNNFDSYCTNPKYLQFWIPDIQVHVVDAKSNEKVASNSIWLYEKGGKNVNELIRDKKILKESNEFYVCTQMDSKIITTLEEKQYSFETPLALSAAESDTWDSNYEGFRSNGEAGRLINNYRVGLSAGTYDVNFNIESIGSKEKKVLGKCFVSKDAGKEILEELVIDRGFLKKNQNQIRISCMDTEDVEINVEVEEGVILEINSISYEKISNQYLVGKDCSQDMQGVITKIENIDPQQINYFSIHEDMEYDFSYLKGLYPELSFTVINTAKLENAENNGYYILERANMDIFEYLDDYDCLMANGNYILLTRKGNGIAGLWKKMGEKGCSEDGFIDIDVLRLNTDGTIYSDNNVFLNQGTYKVIFSSPNVIGDIEFHAGNKIEKIDFDEKSTKYSITISIKDNNQSLSWKVNSDDGEMPEIVIRRISNQYSFALPGEKERVRLNPGKKLSIPLFDNLGMGTYEFTFTMSSGKKISDVESTLYRKVDPVNEVPLNIVDSDEKKTDKITTQIKQYYDVDKSGYQGVKCVIENDGEAPMTLENIQFRTID
;
A
#
# COMPACT_ATOMS: atom_id res chain seq x y z
N MET A 1 36.58 -8.19 31.26
CA MET A 1 37.62 -8.89 32.05
C MET A 1 38.58 -9.76 31.22
N GLU A 2 38.15 -10.41 30.12
CA GLU A 2 39.09 -11.19 29.27
C GLU A 2 40.14 -10.33 28.52
N LEU A 3 39.88 -9.05 28.25
CA LEU A 3 40.89 -8.13 27.70
C LEU A 3 42.09 -7.87 28.63
N ARG A 4 41.99 -8.16 29.94
CA ARG A 4 43.13 -8.11 30.87
C ARG A 4 43.99 -9.39 30.84
N ARG A 5 43.48 -10.51 30.31
CA ARG A 5 44.14 -11.81 30.36
C ARG A 5 45.17 -12.05 29.25
N THR A 6 45.27 -11.15 28.27
CA THR A 6 46.23 -11.23 27.15
C THR A 6 47.51 -10.41 27.35
N GLY A 7 47.76 -9.85 28.53
CA GLY A 7 49.08 -9.31 28.92
C GLY A 7 49.57 -8.05 28.19
N LYS A 8 48.83 -7.51 27.21
CA LYS A 8 49.08 -6.18 26.63
C LYS A 8 47.89 -5.27 26.90
N GLN A 9 48.09 -4.26 27.75
CA GLN A 9 47.16 -3.13 27.85
C GLN A 9 47.02 -2.50 26.46
N LEU A 10 45.79 -2.19 26.06
CA LEU A 10 45.55 -1.44 24.83
C LEU A 10 46.33 -0.12 24.89
N LYS A 11 46.99 0.24 23.81
CA LYS A 11 47.69 1.53 23.73
C LYS A 11 46.67 2.66 23.75
N LYS A 12 47.07 3.85 24.23
CA LYS A 12 46.20 5.05 24.23
C LYS A 12 45.54 5.29 22.87
N THR A 13 46.28 5.12 21.77
CA THR A 13 45.76 5.27 20.40
C THR A 13 44.66 4.28 20.04
N GLU A 14 44.71 3.05 20.58
CA GLU A 14 43.71 2.01 20.31
C GLU A 14 42.42 2.29 21.09
N ILE A 15 42.53 2.80 22.32
CA ILE A 15 41.38 3.23 23.14
C ILE A 15 40.67 4.41 22.47
N VAL A 16 41.42 5.40 21.98
CA VAL A 16 40.87 6.55 21.27
C VAL A 16 40.13 6.09 20.00
N LEU A 17 40.73 5.18 19.22
CA LEU A 17 40.11 4.68 18.00
C LEU A 17 38.83 3.88 18.27
N LEU A 18 38.87 2.99 19.27
CA LEU A 18 37.69 2.24 19.70
C LEU A 18 36.55 3.17 20.14
N SER A 19 36.88 4.21 20.93
CA SER A 19 35.91 5.21 21.40
C SER A 19 35.33 6.02 20.25
N LEU A 20 36.16 6.42 19.27
CA LEU A 20 35.72 7.13 18.08
C LEU A 20 34.70 6.30 17.29
N PHE A 21 35.00 5.02 17.02
CA PHE A 21 34.07 4.15 16.28
C PHE A 21 32.78 3.88 17.05
N THR A 22 32.84 3.75 18.37
CA THR A 22 31.65 3.65 19.22
C THR A 22 30.78 4.91 19.11
N ILE A 23 31.38 6.10 19.16
CA ILE A 23 30.65 7.37 19.03
C ILE A 23 30.04 7.50 17.63
N LEU A 24 30.77 7.11 16.57
CA LEU A 24 30.25 7.15 15.20
C LEU A 24 29.08 6.18 14.99
N LEU A 25 29.15 4.96 15.53
CA LEU A 25 28.01 4.02 15.49
C LEU A 25 26.79 4.59 16.19
N ALA A 26 26.97 5.14 17.40
CA ALA A 26 25.89 5.80 18.12
C ALA A 26 25.33 6.99 17.33
N PHE A 27 26.18 7.81 16.74
CA PHE A 27 25.79 8.95 15.92
C PHE A 27 24.92 8.54 14.72
N PHE A 28 25.33 7.53 13.95
CA PHE A 28 24.56 7.10 12.77
C PHE A 28 23.18 6.54 13.14
N CYS A 29 23.06 5.80 14.24
CA CYS A 29 21.79 5.22 14.67
C CYS A 29 20.89 6.22 15.43
N LEU A 30 21.46 7.25 16.06
CA LEU A 30 20.69 8.26 16.82
C LEU A 30 20.47 9.56 16.03
N LEU A 31 20.95 9.65 14.79
CA LEU A 31 20.82 10.85 13.95
C LEU A 31 19.37 11.34 13.87
N HIS A 32 18.42 10.40 13.80
CA HIS A 32 17.01 10.68 13.64
C HIS A 32 16.16 10.45 14.88
N ILE A 33 16.75 10.31 16.07
CA ILE A 33 16.04 9.94 17.30
C ILE A 33 14.88 10.89 17.66
N ARG A 34 14.93 12.15 17.19
CA ARG A 34 13.86 13.13 17.40
C ARG A 34 12.56 12.76 16.70
N GLU A 35 12.66 12.10 15.53
CA GLU A 35 11.55 11.72 14.65
C GLU A 35 10.96 10.35 15.00
N LEU A 36 11.58 9.58 15.91
CA LEU A 36 11.17 8.23 16.30
C LEU A 36 10.26 8.26 17.54
N ASN A 37 8.95 8.39 17.34
CA ASN A 37 7.97 8.57 18.42
C ASN A 37 7.08 7.35 18.66
N GLN A 38 7.00 6.38 17.75
CA GLN A 38 6.11 5.23 17.90
C GLN A 38 6.55 3.99 17.14
N ILE A 39 5.82 2.88 17.32
CA ILE A 39 5.97 1.66 16.53
C ILE A 39 5.70 1.92 15.03
N VAL A 40 6.41 1.22 14.15
CA VAL A 40 6.39 1.39 12.68
C VAL A 40 6.00 0.08 11.98
N VAL A 41 6.53 -1.06 12.43
CA VAL A 41 6.27 -2.37 11.84
C VAL A 41 5.20 -3.09 12.65
N LEU A 42 3.95 -2.70 12.43
CA LEU A 42 2.86 -2.89 13.37
C LEU A 42 2.75 -4.31 13.96
N ASN A 43 2.44 -5.32 13.15
CA ASN A 43 2.15 -6.65 13.72
C ASN A 43 3.35 -7.25 14.47
N ASP A 44 4.57 -7.00 13.98
CA ASP A 44 5.78 -7.49 14.63
C ASP A 44 6.11 -6.69 15.90
N GLU A 45 6.18 -5.36 15.84
CA GLU A 45 6.47 -4.52 17.01
C GLU A 45 5.35 -4.60 18.05
N PHE A 46 4.09 -4.42 17.66
CA PHE A 46 2.94 -4.48 18.57
C PHE A 46 2.92 -5.81 19.33
N GLY A 47 3.22 -6.94 18.69
CA GLY A 47 3.33 -8.23 19.40
C GLY A 47 4.30 -8.20 20.59
N TYR A 48 5.51 -7.64 20.41
CA TYR A 48 6.49 -7.53 21.50
C TYR A 48 6.10 -6.47 22.54
N TRP A 49 5.59 -5.32 22.08
CA TRP A 49 5.22 -4.20 22.93
C TRP A 49 4.00 -4.52 23.79
N SER A 50 2.99 -5.20 23.25
CA SER A 50 1.79 -5.61 23.99
C SER A 50 2.11 -6.62 25.09
N ILE A 51 2.97 -7.61 24.84
CA ILE A 51 3.42 -8.52 25.91
C ILE A 51 4.13 -7.73 27.03
N ALA A 52 5.00 -6.77 26.66
CA ALA A 52 5.71 -5.95 27.63
C ALA A 52 4.77 -5.02 28.42
N ALA A 53 3.76 -4.45 27.75
CA ALA A 53 2.74 -3.62 28.35
C ALA A 53 1.90 -4.42 29.34
N SER A 54 1.44 -5.62 28.96
CA SER A 54 0.71 -6.53 29.83
C SER A 54 1.52 -6.93 31.08
N MET A 55 2.80 -7.27 30.90
CA MET A 55 3.72 -7.53 32.04
C MET A 55 4.02 -6.27 32.87
N GLY A 56 3.89 -5.09 32.28
CA GLY A 56 4.02 -3.78 32.93
C GLY A 56 2.73 -3.27 33.57
N GLY A 57 1.67 -4.09 33.62
CA GLY A 57 0.39 -3.75 34.26
C GLY A 57 -0.58 -2.95 33.39
N LYS A 58 -0.39 -2.90 32.07
CA LYS A 58 -1.32 -2.29 31.10
C LYS A 58 -2.21 -3.35 30.47
N ASN A 59 -3.39 -2.99 29.94
CA ASN A 59 -4.29 -3.95 29.32
C ASN A 59 -4.50 -3.68 27.83
N TRP A 60 -3.78 -4.41 26.97
CA TRP A 60 -3.93 -4.35 25.50
C TRP A 60 -4.53 -5.66 24.93
N GLY A 61 -5.24 -6.41 25.77
CA GLY A 61 -5.67 -7.81 25.54
C GLY A 61 -6.50 -8.03 24.28
N GLU A 62 -7.46 -7.15 23.97
CA GLU A 62 -8.35 -7.34 22.82
C GLU A 62 -7.66 -7.10 21.48
N LEU A 63 -6.78 -6.09 21.41
CA LEU A 63 -6.01 -5.82 20.20
C LEU A 63 -4.87 -6.83 19.98
N ILE A 64 -4.22 -7.31 21.04
CA ILE A 64 -3.18 -8.34 20.92
C ILE A 64 -3.78 -9.69 20.46
N ALA A 65 -5.00 -10.02 20.89
CA ALA A 65 -5.73 -11.19 20.40
C ALA A 65 -5.95 -11.16 18.87
N ASN A 66 -6.02 -9.97 18.27
CA ASN A 66 -6.08 -9.77 16.81
C ASN A 66 -4.69 -9.68 16.14
N THR A 67 -3.64 -10.16 16.80
CA THR A 67 -2.25 -10.17 16.30
C THR A 67 -1.69 -11.59 16.36
N PRO A 68 -0.89 -12.04 15.38
CA PRO A 68 -0.14 -13.29 15.50
C PRO A 68 0.76 -13.31 16.75
N TYR A 69 0.99 -14.50 17.32
CA TYR A 69 1.85 -14.62 18.49
C TYR A 69 3.34 -14.41 18.14
N TYR A 70 4.04 -13.67 18.99
CA TYR A 70 5.50 -13.48 18.98
C TYR A 70 6.09 -13.83 20.34
N ASN A 71 7.31 -14.36 20.38
CA ASN A 71 7.92 -14.76 21.66
C ASN A 71 8.28 -13.53 22.53
N TYR A 72 8.18 -13.69 23.85
CA TYR A 72 8.34 -12.63 24.85
C TYR A 72 9.80 -12.20 25.13
N GLY A 73 10.81 -12.79 24.51
CA GLY A 73 12.21 -12.57 24.91
C GLY A 73 12.72 -11.14 24.73
N TYR A 74 12.26 -10.42 23.71
CA TYR A 74 12.54 -8.99 23.56
C TYR A 74 11.66 -8.13 24.49
N SER A 75 10.41 -8.53 24.70
CA SER A 75 9.48 -7.88 25.63
C SER A 75 10.06 -7.74 27.04
N LEU A 76 10.81 -8.75 27.53
CA LEU A 76 11.51 -8.68 28.82
C LEU A 76 12.45 -7.47 28.97
N LEU A 77 13.02 -6.97 27.85
CA LEU A 77 13.86 -5.78 27.85
C LEU A 77 13.05 -4.49 27.90
N LEU A 78 11.80 -4.53 27.43
CA LEU A 78 10.89 -3.39 27.38
C LEU A 78 10.10 -3.21 28.69
N VAL A 79 9.83 -4.29 29.43
CA VAL A 79 9.06 -4.25 30.69
C VAL A 79 9.55 -3.18 31.69
N PRO A 80 10.87 -3.03 31.96
CA PRO A 80 11.34 -1.99 32.88
C PRO A 80 10.99 -0.57 32.42
N LEU A 81 10.83 -0.33 31.12
CA LEU A 81 10.53 0.99 30.57
C LEU A 81 9.10 1.44 30.89
N PHE A 82 8.14 0.51 30.95
CA PHE A 82 6.76 0.80 31.34
C PHE A 82 6.61 1.22 32.82
N HIS A 83 7.61 0.90 33.65
CA HIS A 83 7.63 1.29 35.07
C HIS A 83 8.23 2.68 35.32
N LEU A 84 8.69 3.37 34.27
CA LEU A 84 9.31 4.70 34.40
C LEU A 84 8.29 5.85 34.49
N GLY A 85 7.00 5.60 34.23
CA GLY A 85 5.96 6.63 34.23
C GLY A 85 6.16 7.71 33.14
N LEU A 86 6.87 7.37 32.07
CA LEU A 86 7.16 8.28 30.96
C LEU A 86 6.10 8.14 29.85
N PRO A 87 5.85 9.20 29.06
CA PRO A 87 5.03 9.10 27.85
C PRO A 87 5.58 8.04 26.89
N THR A 88 4.71 7.36 26.14
CA THR A 88 5.10 6.23 25.30
C THR A 88 6.05 6.60 24.16
N TYR A 89 5.98 7.82 23.63
CA TYR A 89 6.98 8.33 22.69
C TYR A 89 8.39 8.41 23.29
N THR A 90 8.51 8.70 24.59
CA THR A 90 9.80 8.71 25.29
C THR A 90 10.27 7.29 25.58
N ILE A 91 9.34 6.40 25.94
CA ILE A 91 9.62 4.97 26.12
C ILE A 91 10.13 4.35 24.81
N TYR A 92 9.54 4.70 23.65
CA TYR A 92 10.02 4.23 22.35
C TYR A 92 11.48 4.64 22.09
N LYS A 93 11.81 5.92 22.32
CA LYS A 93 13.18 6.44 22.20
C LYS A 93 14.15 5.73 23.15
N ALA A 94 13.71 5.42 24.37
CA ALA A 94 14.51 4.64 25.31
C ALA A 94 14.77 3.21 24.81
N ALA A 95 13.80 2.57 24.15
CA ALA A 95 13.99 1.27 23.49
C ALA A 95 14.98 1.34 22.31
N ILE A 96 14.92 2.39 21.49
CA ILE A 96 15.92 2.63 20.43
C ILE A 96 17.32 2.85 21.02
N PHE A 97 17.43 3.63 22.11
CA PHE A 97 18.70 3.82 22.81
C PHE A 97 19.25 2.48 23.35
N LEU A 98 18.38 1.62 23.88
CA LEU A 98 18.75 0.26 24.30
C LEU A 98 19.28 -0.57 23.12
N ASN A 99 18.63 -0.51 21.96
CA ASN A 99 19.12 -1.16 20.74
C ASN A 99 20.51 -0.65 20.33
N VAL A 100 20.78 0.65 20.45
CA VAL A 100 22.12 1.22 20.17
C VAL A 100 23.18 0.68 21.14
N ILE A 101 22.85 0.53 22.43
CA ILE A 101 23.76 -0.11 23.40
C ILE A 101 24.03 -1.57 22.97
N ILE A 102 23.00 -2.32 22.60
CA ILE A 102 23.12 -3.70 22.12
C ILE A 102 24.01 -3.78 20.88
N LEU A 103 23.86 -2.86 19.92
CA LEU A 103 24.73 -2.76 18.74
C LEU A 103 26.19 -2.52 19.13
N ILE A 104 26.46 -1.59 20.06
CA ILE A 104 27.82 -1.29 20.54
C ILE A 104 28.44 -2.53 21.21
N LEU A 105 27.66 -3.29 22.00
CA LEU A 105 28.10 -4.55 22.57
C LEU A 105 28.38 -5.60 21.47
N GLY A 106 27.57 -5.64 20.42
CA GLY A 106 27.81 -6.44 19.20
C GLY A 106 29.11 -6.06 18.49
N TYR A 107 29.39 -4.76 18.35
CA TYR A 107 30.66 -4.26 17.83
C TYR A 107 31.84 -4.77 18.66
N TYR A 108 31.79 -4.67 19.98
CA TYR A 108 32.86 -5.19 20.84
C TYR A 108 33.00 -6.71 20.77
N ALA A 109 31.89 -7.46 20.73
CA ALA A 109 31.91 -8.91 20.54
C ALA A 109 32.57 -9.27 19.19
N SER A 110 32.26 -8.53 18.12
CA SER A 110 32.85 -8.75 16.79
C SER A 110 34.37 -8.53 16.78
N VAL A 111 34.89 -7.53 17.50
CA VAL A 111 36.34 -7.32 17.68
C VAL A 111 37.00 -8.48 18.44
N LEU A 112 36.33 -9.02 19.47
CA LEU A 112 36.83 -10.18 20.21
C LEU A 112 36.86 -11.45 19.35
N CYS A 113 35.81 -11.70 18.55
CA CYS A 113 35.79 -12.77 17.55
C CYS A 113 36.92 -12.60 16.54
N GLY A 114 37.07 -11.39 16.00
CA GLY A 114 38.10 -11.04 15.04
C GLY A 114 39.52 -11.30 15.54
N LYS A 115 39.82 -10.98 16.81
CA LYS A 115 41.13 -11.29 17.42
C LYS A 115 41.41 -12.79 17.51
N LYS A 116 40.38 -13.61 17.69
CA LYS A 116 40.52 -15.08 17.77
C LYS A 116 40.64 -15.72 16.39
N ILE A 117 39.97 -15.16 15.38
CA ILE A 117 40.01 -15.65 13.99
C ILE A 117 41.28 -15.18 13.28
N PHE A 118 41.67 -13.92 13.46
CA PHE A 118 42.82 -13.28 12.82
C PHE A 118 43.83 -12.75 13.86
N PRO A 119 44.53 -13.64 14.60
CA PRO A 119 45.39 -13.24 15.72
C PRO A 119 46.61 -12.39 15.31
N ASN A 120 47.02 -12.47 14.04
CA ASN A 120 48.19 -11.75 13.51
C ASN A 120 47.82 -10.40 12.87
N MET A 121 46.53 -10.05 12.78
CA MET A 121 46.07 -8.81 12.18
C MET A 121 46.29 -7.63 13.14
N ASP A 122 46.71 -6.48 12.59
CA ASP A 122 46.82 -5.25 13.38
C ASP A 122 45.45 -4.88 13.98
N ILE A 123 45.44 -4.59 15.27
CA ILE A 123 44.18 -4.35 15.99
C ILE A 123 43.43 -3.11 15.50
N LYS A 124 44.11 -2.09 14.96
CA LYS A 124 43.45 -0.90 14.42
C LYS A 124 42.73 -1.23 13.11
N VAL A 125 43.35 -2.06 12.28
CA VAL A 125 42.73 -2.60 11.06
C VAL A 125 41.50 -3.43 11.43
N LEU A 126 41.63 -4.30 12.42
CA LEU A 126 40.52 -5.13 12.87
C LEU A 126 39.37 -4.28 13.45
N MET A 127 39.67 -3.30 14.30
CA MET A 127 38.67 -2.36 14.85
C MET A 127 37.92 -1.63 13.74
N PHE A 128 38.60 -1.22 12.67
CA PHE A 128 37.99 -0.57 11.51
C PHE A 128 37.10 -1.52 10.70
N ILE A 129 37.56 -2.75 10.43
CA ILE A 129 36.74 -3.77 9.74
C ILE A 129 35.47 -4.07 10.55
N CYS A 130 35.63 -4.31 11.86
CA CYS A 130 34.50 -4.56 12.75
C CYS A 130 33.54 -3.36 12.82
N PHE A 131 34.05 -2.12 12.79
CA PHE A 131 33.21 -0.93 12.73
C PHE A 131 32.42 -0.89 11.42
N LEU A 132 33.09 -1.12 10.29
CA LEU A 132 32.47 -1.11 8.96
C LEU A 132 31.33 -2.12 8.86
N ILE A 133 31.56 -3.39 9.24
CA ILE A 133 30.51 -4.43 9.14
C ILE A 133 29.33 -4.19 10.08
N ASN A 134 29.51 -3.44 11.18
CA ASN A 134 28.40 -3.02 12.04
C ASN A 134 27.68 -1.76 11.52
N CYS A 135 28.22 -1.11 10.47
CA CYS A 135 27.53 -0.09 9.67
C CYS A 135 26.83 -0.69 8.43
N TYR A 136 26.72 -2.02 8.34
CA TYR A 136 25.99 -2.69 7.26
C TYR A 136 24.51 -2.25 7.25
N PRO A 137 23.86 -2.05 6.08
CA PRO A 137 22.60 -1.32 5.97
C PRO A 137 21.48 -1.90 6.86
N ASN A 138 21.33 -3.22 6.86
CA ASN A 138 20.34 -3.89 7.70
C ASN A 138 20.61 -3.59 9.19
N VAL A 139 21.85 -3.69 9.66
CA VAL A 139 22.19 -3.43 11.07
C VAL A 139 21.81 -2.01 11.49
N LEU A 140 22.11 -1.00 10.66
CA LEU A 140 21.83 0.41 10.97
C LEU A 140 20.33 0.72 11.03
N VAL A 141 19.58 0.24 10.04
CA VAL A 141 18.14 0.47 9.94
C VAL A 141 17.40 -0.31 11.04
N GLN A 142 17.76 -1.58 11.27
CA GLN A 142 17.12 -2.42 12.27
C GLN A 142 17.40 -1.98 13.71
N THR A 143 18.48 -1.24 13.95
CA THR A 143 18.76 -0.63 15.26
C THR A 143 17.78 0.50 15.58
N GLN A 144 17.18 1.12 14.57
CA GLN A 144 16.21 2.21 14.69
C GLN A 144 14.75 1.73 14.79
N VAL A 145 14.52 0.42 14.90
CA VAL A 145 13.20 -0.20 15.08
C VAL A 145 13.20 -1.03 16.37
N ALA A 146 12.20 -0.86 17.23
CA ALA A 146 12.16 -1.47 18.56
C ALA A 146 11.62 -2.91 18.52
N TRP A 147 12.40 -3.81 17.90
CA TRP A 147 12.10 -5.24 17.79
C TRP A 147 13.35 -6.13 17.87
N THR A 148 13.18 -7.44 17.60
CA THR A 148 14.17 -8.48 17.92
C THR A 148 15.47 -8.43 17.12
N GLU A 149 15.51 -7.84 15.92
CA GLU A 149 16.62 -8.03 14.97
C GLU A 149 17.99 -7.62 15.54
N THR A 150 18.06 -6.46 16.20
CA THR A 150 19.30 -5.94 16.78
C THR A 150 19.81 -6.82 17.93
N LEU A 151 18.90 -7.31 18.77
CA LEU A 151 19.21 -8.25 19.85
C LEU A 151 19.70 -9.59 19.28
N LEU A 152 19.04 -10.13 18.25
CA LEU A 152 19.43 -11.39 17.63
C LEU A 152 20.81 -11.32 16.97
N ASN A 153 21.14 -10.19 16.32
CA ASN A 153 22.48 -9.97 15.77
C ASN A 153 23.55 -9.98 16.87
N PHE A 154 23.31 -9.29 18.00
CA PHE A 154 24.23 -9.31 19.14
C PHE A 154 24.38 -10.71 19.76
N LEU A 155 23.28 -11.42 19.98
CA LEU A 155 23.31 -12.77 20.53
C LEU A 155 24.02 -13.76 19.60
N PHE A 156 23.90 -13.58 18.28
CA PHE A 156 24.65 -14.39 17.32
C PHE A 156 26.16 -14.16 17.44
N TRP A 157 26.61 -12.89 17.55
CA TRP A 157 28.02 -12.58 17.83
C TRP A 157 28.52 -13.21 19.14
N LEU A 158 27.73 -13.15 20.21
CA LEU A 158 28.07 -13.81 21.48
C LEU A 158 28.13 -15.33 21.35
N THR A 159 27.28 -15.91 20.52
CA THR A 159 27.29 -17.36 20.26
C THR A 159 28.54 -17.77 19.50
N VAL A 160 28.94 -17.02 18.45
CA VAL A 160 30.20 -17.24 17.74
C VAL A 160 31.40 -17.09 18.68
N LEU A 161 31.41 -16.05 19.52
CA LEU A 161 32.46 -15.85 20.53
C LEU A 161 32.53 -17.01 21.52
N SER A 162 31.37 -17.54 21.92
CA SER A 162 31.25 -18.68 22.82
C SER A 162 31.77 -19.97 22.17
N VAL A 163 31.45 -20.23 20.89
CA VAL A 163 31.99 -21.37 20.13
C VAL A 163 33.50 -21.28 20.04
N LEU A 164 34.05 -20.13 19.63
CA LEU A 164 35.50 -19.91 19.56
C LEU A 164 36.15 -20.19 20.92
N SER A 165 35.58 -19.63 21.99
CA SER A 165 36.13 -19.74 23.35
C SER A 165 36.01 -21.15 23.93
N LEU A 166 34.94 -21.87 23.61
CA LEU A 166 34.69 -23.24 24.05
C LEU A 166 35.59 -24.23 23.30
N ALA A 167 35.77 -24.04 22.00
CA ALA A 167 36.62 -24.87 21.15
C ALA A 167 38.12 -24.63 21.40
N GLU A 168 38.50 -23.47 21.95
CA GLU A 168 39.86 -23.16 22.41
C GLU A 168 40.17 -23.85 23.75
N LYS A 169 39.37 -23.55 24.78
CA LYS A 169 39.57 -24.05 26.14
C LYS A 169 38.22 -24.20 26.83
N PRO A 170 37.65 -25.42 26.87
CA PRO A 170 36.35 -25.64 27.45
C PRO A 170 36.40 -25.57 28.98
N THR A 171 35.38 -24.96 29.54
CA THR A 171 35.13 -24.89 30.98
C THR A 171 33.63 -25.01 31.21
N ILE A 172 33.21 -25.47 32.39
CA ILE A 172 31.78 -25.61 32.71
C ILE A 172 31.05 -24.28 32.52
N TRP A 173 31.63 -23.17 32.97
CA TRP A 173 31.04 -21.83 32.78
C TRP A 173 30.81 -21.47 31.31
N LYS A 174 31.78 -21.73 30.43
CA LYS A 174 31.61 -21.49 28.98
C LYS A 174 30.51 -22.37 28.37
N ILE A 175 30.38 -23.61 28.84
CA ILE A 175 29.32 -24.53 28.40
C ILE A 175 27.96 -24.00 28.82
N LEU A 176 27.81 -23.59 30.08
CA LEU A 176 26.55 -23.03 30.58
C LEU A 176 26.19 -21.72 29.86
N CYS A 177 27.14 -20.82 29.67
CA CYS A 177 26.93 -19.58 28.92
C CYS A 177 26.47 -19.87 27.49
N PHE A 178 27.09 -20.84 26.80
CA PHE A 178 26.71 -21.22 25.46
C PHE A 178 25.27 -21.76 25.39
N SER A 179 24.89 -22.66 26.29
CA SER A 179 23.51 -23.17 26.37
C SER A 179 22.49 -22.07 26.71
N LEU A 180 22.84 -21.15 27.62
CA LEU A 180 21.98 -20.02 27.99
C LEU A 180 21.76 -19.07 26.82
N ILE A 181 22.80 -18.71 26.07
CA ILE A 181 22.69 -17.82 24.90
C ILE A 181 21.83 -18.47 23.82
N LEU A 182 22.04 -19.76 23.50
CA LEU A 182 21.22 -20.49 22.52
C LEU A 182 19.75 -20.57 22.93
N GLY A 183 19.48 -20.92 24.20
CA GLY A 183 18.12 -20.96 24.73
C GLY A 183 17.45 -19.59 24.70
N TYR A 184 18.17 -18.53 25.08
CA TYR A 184 17.65 -17.17 25.04
C TYR A 184 17.39 -16.67 23.61
N MET A 185 18.23 -16.99 22.62
CA MET A 185 17.94 -16.66 21.22
C MET A 185 16.60 -17.24 20.77
N PHE A 186 16.27 -18.47 21.17
CA PHE A 186 14.97 -19.08 20.87
C PHE A 186 13.82 -18.40 21.61
N ILE A 187 14.02 -18.02 22.87
CA ILE A 187 13.04 -17.21 23.64
C ILE A 187 12.84 -15.84 23.00
N VAL A 188 13.86 -15.23 22.40
CA VAL A 188 13.73 -13.97 21.66
C VAL A 188 12.89 -14.17 20.40
N HIS A 189 13.17 -15.22 19.62
CA HIS A 189 12.37 -15.53 18.44
C HIS A 189 12.49 -16.99 18.01
N GLN A 190 11.35 -17.67 17.83
CA GLN A 190 11.30 -19.10 17.45
C GLN A 190 11.98 -19.46 16.12
N ARG A 191 12.17 -18.50 15.20
CA ARG A 191 12.87 -18.73 13.92
C ARG A 191 14.35 -19.06 14.10
N THR A 192 14.92 -18.83 15.29
CA THR A 192 16.32 -19.20 15.56
C THR A 192 16.50 -20.68 15.87
N ILE A 193 15.47 -21.53 15.76
CA ILE A 193 15.58 -22.97 16.00
C ILE A 193 16.70 -23.62 15.18
N GLY A 194 16.91 -23.18 13.93
CA GLY A 194 18.01 -23.64 13.08
C GLY A 194 19.39 -23.35 13.68
N ILE A 195 19.54 -22.20 14.34
CA ILE A 195 20.77 -21.80 15.05
C ILE A 195 20.96 -22.66 16.30
N VAL A 196 19.88 -22.97 17.04
CA VAL A 196 19.93 -23.88 18.20
C VAL A 196 20.37 -25.28 17.79
N ILE A 197 19.79 -25.83 16.71
CA ILE A 197 20.18 -27.12 16.13
C ILE A 197 21.66 -27.09 15.71
N SER A 198 22.10 -26.02 15.05
CA SER A 198 23.50 -25.83 14.68
C SER A 198 24.42 -25.86 15.91
N GLY A 199 24.02 -25.24 17.01
CA GLY A 199 24.74 -25.29 18.28
C GLY A 199 24.83 -26.69 18.88
N ILE A 200 23.76 -27.49 18.81
CA ILE A 200 23.75 -28.89 19.24
C ILE A 200 24.73 -29.72 18.41
N VAL A 201 24.73 -29.56 17.07
CA VAL A 201 25.67 -30.24 16.17
C VAL A 201 27.11 -29.90 16.54
N ILE A 202 27.39 -28.64 16.91
CA ILE A 202 28.73 -28.23 17.36
C ILE A 202 29.11 -28.84 18.70
N LEU A 203 28.20 -28.95 19.66
CA LEU A 203 28.47 -29.66 20.93
C LEU A 203 28.82 -31.13 20.69
N ILE A 204 28.09 -31.80 19.80
CA ILE A 204 28.38 -33.19 19.40
C ILE A 204 29.77 -33.26 18.75
N SER A 205 30.08 -32.37 17.81
CA SER A 205 31.37 -32.31 17.14
C SER A 205 32.53 -32.08 18.11
N LEU A 206 32.36 -31.18 19.10
CA LEU A 206 33.35 -30.93 20.15
C LEU A 206 33.55 -32.15 21.07
N CYS A 207 32.48 -32.91 21.35
CA CYS A 207 32.54 -34.14 22.13
C CYS A 207 33.27 -35.25 21.35
N ILE A 208 32.94 -35.44 20.06
CA ILE A 208 33.62 -36.41 19.17
C ILE A 208 35.10 -36.07 19.02
N SER A 209 35.42 -34.78 18.91
CA SER A 209 36.80 -34.27 18.86
C SER A 209 37.52 -34.31 20.21
N LYS A 210 36.89 -34.86 21.26
CA LYS A 210 37.40 -34.95 22.64
C LYS A 210 37.81 -33.61 23.26
N LYS A 211 37.29 -32.49 22.73
CA LYS A 211 37.50 -31.17 23.33
C LYS A 211 36.66 -31.02 24.59
N ILE A 212 35.41 -31.47 24.57
CA ILE A 212 34.56 -31.58 25.76
C ILE A 212 34.31 -33.04 26.10
N SER A 213 34.03 -33.34 27.37
CA SER A 213 33.64 -34.69 27.79
C SER A 213 32.16 -34.97 27.50
N PHE A 214 31.79 -36.25 27.44
CA PHE A 214 30.39 -36.66 27.28
C PHE A 214 29.49 -36.08 28.39
N LYS A 215 29.96 -36.07 29.65
CA LYS A 215 29.23 -35.47 30.78
C LYS A 215 28.98 -33.97 30.59
N GLN A 216 29.97 -33.26 30.05
CA GLN A 216 29.86 -31.84 29.74
C GLN A 216 28.85 -31.57 28.62
N MET A 217 28.83 -32.41 27.59
CA MET A 217 27.83 -32.33 26.52
C MET A 217 26.41 -32.57 27.07
N ILE A 218 26.22 -33.62 27.88
CA ILE A 218 24.93 -33.91 28.52
C ILE A 218 24.48 -32.78 29.44
N LEU A 219 25.39 -32.17 30.21
CA LEU A 219 25.08 -30.98 31.01
C LEU A 219 24.59 -29.82 30.12
N ALA A 220 25.28 -29.56 29.01
CA ALA A 220 24.91 -28.51 28.06
C ALA A 220 23.49 -28.72 27.51
N LEU A 221 23.19 -29.97 27.10
CA LEU A 221 21.89 -30.36 26.56
C LEU A 221 20.80 -30.32 27.63
N GLY A 222 21.08 -30.78 28.86
CA GLY A 222 20.13 -30.73 29.97
C GLY A 222 19.72 -29.30 30.32
N VAL A 223 20.68 -28.37 30.36
CA VAL A 223 20.41 -26.94 30.59
C VAL A 223 19.60 -26.35 29.44
N LEU A 224 19.98 -26.62 28.20
CA LEU A 224 19.25 -26.14 27.02
C LEU A 224 17.81 -26.66 27.02
N SER A 225 17.61 -27.96 27.25
CA SER A 225 16.28 -28.56 27.36
C SER A 225 15.46 -27.95 28.49
N GLY A 226 16.06 -27.69 29.66
CA GLY A 226 15.38 -27.02 30.78
C GLY A 226 14.88 -25.62 30.41
N ILE A 227 15.70 -24.83 29.69
CA ILE A 227 15.31 -23.51 29.20
C ILE A 227 14.16 -23.62 28.19
N LEU A 228 14.24 -24.56 27.25
CA LEU A 228 13.20 -24.75 26.24
C LEU A 228 11.87 -25.20 26.87
N LEU A 229 11.91 -26.11 27.84
CA LEU A 229 10.72 -26.54 28.59
C LEU A 229 10.07 -25.37 29.33
N LEU A 230 10.87 -24.56 30.03
CA LEU A 230 10.37 -23.35 30.70
C LEU A 230 9.76 -22.37 29.69
N HIS A 231 10.39 -22.20 28.53
CA HIS A 231 9.86 -21.35 27.47
C HIS A 231 8.52 -21.85 26.95
N PHE A 232 8.39 -23.14 26.62
CA PHE A 232 7.13 -23.71 26.13
C PHE A 232 6.01 -23.60 27.15
N TYR A 233 6.31 -23.81 28.43
CA TYR A 233 5.36 -23.58 29.52
C TYR A 233 4.91 -22.12 29.57
N THR A 234 5.85 -21.18 29.65
CA THR A 234 5.55 -19.74 29.72
C THR A 234 4.79 -19.26 28.47
N LYS A 235 5.16 -19.76 27.29
CA LYS A 235 4.47 -19.47 26.02
C LYS A 235 3.01 -19.95 26.07
N GLY A 236 2.74 -21.14 26.62
CA GLY A 236 1.39 -21.65 26.82
C GLY A 236 0.56 -20.71 27.67
N GLU A 237 1.06 -20.39 28.87
CA GLU A 237 0.39 -19.48 29.82
C GLU A 237 0.12 -18.09 29.20
N LEU A 238 1.08 -17.52 28.46
CA LEU A 238 0.89 -16.24 27.77
C LEU A 238 -0.18 -16.31 26.68
N LYS A 239 -0.24 -17.41 25.91
CA LYS A 239 -1.28 -17.62 24.90
C LYS A 239 -2.65 -17.79 25.54
N ASP A 240 -2.74 -18.54 26.62
CA ASP A 240 -3.99 -18.75 27.34
C ASP A 240 -4.48 -17.44 28.01
N TRP A 241 -3.55 -16.57 28.42
CA TRP A 241 -3.90 -15.27 28.99
C TRP A 241 -4.31 -14.22 27.94
N LEU A 242 -3.49 -14.01 26.91
CA LEU A 242 -3.63 -12.86 25.98
C LEU A 242 -4.30 -13.24 24.64
N TRP A 243 -4.39 -14.53 24.31
CA TRP A 243 -4.94 -15.04 23.05
C TRP A 243 -6.03 -16.10 23.25
N ALA A 244 -6.67 -16.16 24.42
CA ALA A 244 -7.64 -17.20 24.80
C ALA A 244 -8.73 -17.49 23.73
N SER A 245 -9.15 -16.46 22.99
CA SER A 245 -10.21 -16.50 21.98
C SER A 245 -9.72 -16.37 20.53
N SER A 246 -8.41 -16.50 20.27
CA SER A 246 -7.81 -16.17 18.97
C SER A 246 -7.19 -17.36 18.23
N GLU A 247 -7.70 -17.61 17.01
CA GLU A 247 -7.11 -18.56 16.06
C GLU A 247 -5.78 -18.05 15.46
N LEU A 248 -5.56 -16.73 15.42
CA LEU A 248 -4.36 -16.09 14.85
C LEU A 248 -3.08 -16.41 15.62
N SER A 249 -3.21 -16.79 16.90
CA SER A 249 -2.10 -17.13 17.78
C SER A 249 -1.26 -18.32 17.28
N ASN A 250 -1.80 -19.15 16.39
CA ASN A 250 -1.12 -20.31 15.82
C ASN A 250 -0.45 -20.03 14.47
N MET A 251 -0.69 -18.88 13.85
CA MET A 251 -0.23 -18.57 12.49
C MET A 251 1.30 -18.62 12.36
N ASN A 252 2.01 -18.18 13.40
CA ASN A 252 3.47 -18.19 13.45
C ASN A 252 4.05 -19.46 14.11
N ASP A 253 3.23 -20.40 14.60
CA ASP A 253 3.68 -21.58 15.34
C ASP A 253 4.11 -22.75 14.44
N PHE A 254 5.01 -23.59 14.96
CA PHE A 254 5.51 -24.79 14.26
C PHE A 254 4.41 -25.73 13.76
N LYS A 255 3.26 -25.82 14.46
CA LYS A 255 2.13 -26.64 14.04
C LYS A 255 1.52 -26.18 12.70
N GLY A 256 1.53 -24.88 12.43
CA GLY A 256 1.09 -24.32 11.15
C GLY A 256 2.03 -24.62 9.99
N GLN A 257 3.26 -25.11 10.27
CA GLN A 257 4.28 -25.40 9.26
C GLN A 257 4.28 -26.86 8.76
N VAL A 258 3.51 -27.76 9.37
CA VAL A 258 3.48 -29.19 8.99
C VAL A 258 2.88 -29.40 7.59
N SER A 259 1.84 -28.64 7.23
CA SER A 259 1.23 -28.65 5.87
C SER A 259 2.16 -28.07 4.80
N LEU A 260 3.10 -27.19 5.18
CA LEU A 260 4.12 -26.66 4.27
C LEU A 260 5.18 -27.71 3.91
N ILE A 261 5.45 -28.70 4.78
CA ILE A 261 6.43 -29.76 4.52
C ILE A 261 5.98 -30.64 3.34
N GLU A 262 4.70 -30.98 3.24
CA GLU A 262 4.17 -31.72 2.10
C GLU A 262 4.24 -30.88 0.81
N SER A 263 3.98 -29.58 0.94
CA SER A 263 4.00 -28.63 -0.19
C SER A 263 5.42 -28.41 -0.75
N ILE A 264 6.47 -28.54 0.07
CA ILE A 264 7.89 -28.43 -0.33
C ILE A 264 8.24 -29.45 -1.42
N PHE A 265 7.73 -30.67 -1.31
CA PHE A 265 8.05 -31.77 -2.23
C PHE A 265 7.18 -31.78 -3.49
N SER A 266 6.28 -30.81 -3.65
CA SER A 266 5.53 -30.62 -4.89
C SER A 266 6.40 -30.03 -6.00
N GLY A 267 6.04 -30.26 -7.27
CA GLY A 267 6.76 -29.68 -8.42
C GLY A 267 6.78 -28.15 -8.43
N PHE A 268 5.72 -27.51 -7.90
CA PHE A 268 5.65 -26.06 -7.71
C PHE A 268 6.52 -25.59 -6.53
N GLY A 269 6.49 -26.32 -5.41
CA GLY A 269 7.30 -26.05 -4.23
C GLY A 269 8.79 -26.07 -4.53
N ILE A 270 9.29 -27.09 -5.24
CA ILE A 270 10.71 -27.20 -5.61
C ILE A 270 11.17 -26.02 -6.48
N LYS A 271 10.35 -25.59 -7.46
CA LYS A 271 10.65 -24.41 -8.29
C LYS A 271 10.71 -23.14 -7.44
N SER A 272 9.72 -22.95 -6.55
CA SER A 272 9.67 -21.79 -5.64
C SER A 272 10.86 -21.74 -4.70
N ILE A 273 11.32 -22.89 -4.20
CA ILE A 273 12.53 -23.02 -3.38
C ILE A 273 13.78 -22.62 -4.17
N PHE A 274 13.91 -23.09 -5.41
CA PHE A 274 15.05 -22.77 -6.27
C PHE A 274 15.14 -21.26 -6.56
N TYR A 275 14.04 -20.64 -6.98
CA TYR A 275 13.99 -19.20 -7.23
C TYR A 275 14.16 -18.38 -5.95
N GLY A 276 13.54 -18.80 -4.84
CA GLY A 276 13.69 -18.15 -3.55
C GLY A 276 15.14 -18.21 -3.03
N LEU A 277 15.85 -19.32 -3.26
CA LEU A 277 17.27 -19.44 -2.94
C LEU A 277 18.13 -18.53 -3.82
N ALA A 278 17.87 -18.50 -5.14
CA ALA A 278 18.58 -17.62 -6.07
C ALA A 278 18.44 -16.14 -5.67
N GLY A 279 17.22 -15.69 -5.34
CA GLY A 279 16.95 -14.33 -4.88
C GLY A 279 17.67 -13.95 -3.58
N ARG A 280 17.77 -14.87 -2.61
CA ARG A 280 18.51 -14.65 -1.35
C ARG A 280 20.02 -14.59 -1.57
N VAL A 281 20.57 -15.46 -2.43
CA VAL A 281 21.99 -15.40 -2.80
C VAL A 281 22.28 -14.09 -3.53
N PHE A 282 21.44 -13.70 -4.48
CA PHE A 282 21.55 -12.43 -5.19
C PHE A 282 21.53 -11.25 -4.22
N TYR A 283 20.59 -11.23 -3.28
CA TYR A 283 20.50 -10.21 -2.22
C TYR A 283 21.83 -10.03 -1.48
N PHE A 284 22.48 -11.11 -1.03
CA PHE A 284 23.75 -11.01 -0.31
C PHE A 284 24.94 -10.64 -1.20
N LEU A 285 24.92 -11.03 -2.47
CA LEU A 285 25.95 -10.61 -3.44
C LEU A 285 25.88 -9.12 -3.76
N VAL A 286 24.70 -8.50 -3.67
CA VAL A 286 24.51 -7.05 -3.83
C VAL A 286 24.80 -6.31 -2.52
N SER A 287 24.16 -6.71 -1.43
CA SER A 287 24.23 -5.99 -0.16
C SER A 287 25.60 -6.14 0.53
N GLY A 288 26.10 -7.37 0.64
CA GLY A 288 27.40 -7.69 1.25
C GLY A 288 28.57 -7.67 0.27
N GLY A 289 28.29 -7.71 -1.04
CA GLY A 289 29.29 -7.57 -2.10
C GLY A 289 30.35 -8.65 -2.08
N ILE A 290 31.56 -8.27 -2.52
CA ILE A 290 32.72 -9.16 -2.54
C ILE A 290 33.15 -9.60 -1.13
N LEU A 291 32.84 -8.83 -0.09
CA LEU A 291 33.14 -9.21 1.30
C LEU A 291 32.38 -10.46 1.70
N TRP A 292 31.06 -10.47 1.50
CA TRP A 292 30.23 -11.64 1.79
C TRP A 292 30.68 -12.85 0.97
N TYR A 293 30.89 -12.65 -0.34
CA TYR A 293 31.34 -13.71 -1.25
C TYR A 293 32.67 -14.35 -0.79
N CYS A 294 33.70 -13.54 -0.52
CA CYS A 294 35.00 -14.04 -0.09
C CYS A 294 34.92 -14.74 1.27
N GLY A 295 34.09 -14.24 2.20
CA GLY A 295 33.86 -14.89 3.49
C GLY A 295 33.21 -16.26 3.34
N PHE A 296 32.15 -16.33 2.54
CA PHE A 296 31.42 -17.57 2.27
C PHE A 296 32.31 -18.62 1.57
N VAL A 297 33.06 -18.22 0.54
CA VAL A 297 34.01 -19.11 -0.16
C VAL A 297 35.14 -19.57 0.76
N ARG A 298 35.65 -18.70 1.63
CA ARG A 298 36.70 -19.05 2.62
C ARG A 298 36.20 -20.14 3.57
N ILE A 299 35.01 -19.96 4.14
CA ILE A 299 34.37 -20.91 5.05
C ILE A 299 34.17 -22.27 4.36
N LEU A 300 33.60 -22.27 3.16
CA LEU A 300 33.41 -23.49 2.38
C LEU A 300 34.73 -24.20 2.08
N ALA A 301 35.74 -23.46 1.64
CA ALA A 301 37.05 -24.03 1.31
C ALA A 301 37.70 -24.71 2.53
N ASP A 302 37.59 -24.13 3.71
CA ASP A 302 38.12 -24.73 4.95
C ASP A 302 37.35 -26.00 5.34
N ILE A 303 36.02 -25.95 5.30
CA ILE A 303 35.20 -27.13 5.58
C ILE A 303 35.54 -28.27 4.62
N PHE A 304 35.60 -28.01 3.31
CA PHE A 304 35.93 -29.04 2.31
C PHE A 304 37.36 -29.57 2.47
N TYR A 305 38.32 -28.71 2.82
CA TYR A 305 39.70 -29.12 3.05
C TYR A 305 39.80 -30.08 4.24
N GLU A 306 39.12 -29.79 5.35
CA GLU A 306 39.10 -30.66 6.54
C GLU A 306 38.36 -31.98 6.28
N ILE A 307 37.27 -31.97 5.50
CA ILE A 307 36.59 -33.19 5.06
C ILE A 307 37.53 -34.05 4.21
N LYS A 308 38.20 -33.46 3.21
CA LYS A 308 39.12 -34.18 2.31
C LYS A 308 40.31 -34.78 3.06
N LYS A 309 40.81 -34.10 4.09
CA LYS A 309 41.89 -34.60 4.94
C LYS A 309 41.43 -35.62 6.00
N ASN A 310 40.13 -35.89 6.09
CA ASN A 310 39.53 -36.74 7.11
C ASN A 310 39.90 -36.31 8.55
N THR A 311 40.13 -35.00 8.73
CA THR A 311 40.58 -34.38 9.98
C THR A 311 39.42 -33.77 10.78
N ILE A 312 38.17 -34.09 10.43
CA ILE A 312 36.95 -33.64 11.13
C ILE A 312 37.01 -33.93 12.65
N LYS A 313 37.75 -34.95 13.09
CA LYS A 313 37.98 -35.26 14.52
C LYS A 313 38.99 -34.33 15.23
N ARG A 314 39.61 -33.40 14.51
CA ARG A 314 40.68 -32.50 14.95
C ARG A 314 40.42 -31.04 14.56
N LEU A 315 39.15 -30.64 14.45
CA LEU A 315 38.78 -29.27 14.09
C LEU A 315 39.40 -28.28 15.09
N GLY A 316 40.09 -27.26 14.59
CA GLY A 316 40.56 -26.13 15.38
C GLY A 316 39.40 -25.24 15.85
N GLN A 317 39.70 -24.24 16.68
CA GLN A 317 38.66 -23.33 17.18
C GLN A 317 37.98 -22.54 16.04
N ILE A 318 38.76 -22.15 15.03
CA ILE A 318 38.28 -21.38 13.88
C ILE A 318 37.34 -22.24 13.04
N GLN A 319 37.75 -23.48 12.70
CA GLN A 319 36.93 -24.37 11.90
C GLN A 319 35.61 -24.75 12.60
N CYS A 320 35.61 -24.90 13.94
CA CYS A 320 34.36 -25.07 14.68
C CYS A 320 33.43 -23.86 14.55
N ALA A 321 33.97 -22.64 14.61
CA ALA A 321 33.19 -21.42 14.45
C ALA A 321 32.68 -21.25 13.01
N GLU A 322 33.52 -21.52 12.01
CA GLU A 322 33.14 -21.50 10.59
C GLU A 322 32.03 -22.51 10.29
N ALA A 323 32.13 -23.74 10.81
CA ALA A 323 31.07 -24.74 10.70
C ALA A 323 29.77 -24.26 11.37
N PHE A 324 29.86 -23.67 12.57
CA PHE A 324 28.69 -23.10 13.25
C PHE A 324 28.01 -21.99 12.43
N ILE A 325 28.80 -21.04 11.92
CA ILE A 325 28.32 -19.92 11.10
C ILE A 325 27.64 -20.45 9.84
N MET A 326 28.27 -21.41 9.15
CA MET A 326 27.73 -22.00 7.92
C MET A 326 26.41 -22.75 8.17
N LEU A 327 26.36 -23.61 9.18
CA LEU A 327 25.15 -24.35 9.55
C LEU A 327 24.02 -23.39 9.94
N SER A 328 24.34 -22.35 10.71
CA SER A 328 23.37 -21.34 11.13
C SER A 328 22.83 -20.55 9.94
N PHE A 329 23.71 -20.07 9.05
CA PHE A 329 23.33 -19.36 7.83
C PHE A 329 22.43 -20.21 6.94
N LEU A 330 22.83 -21.45 6.65
CA LEU A 330 22.03 -22.38 5.84
C LEU A 330 20.67 -22.69 6.49
N SER A 331 20.62 -22.83 7.81
CA SER A 331 19.36 -23.06 8.53
C SER A 331 18.42 -21.85 8.47
N ALA A 332 18.95 -20.64 8.56
CA ALA A 332 18.18 -19.40 8.43
C ALA A 332 17.65 -19.23 6.99
N VAL A 333 18.48 -19.54 5.98
CA VAL A 333 18.05 -19.59 4.58
C VAL A 333 16.94 -20.61 4.39
N ALA A 334 17.09 -21.82 4.93
CA ALA A 334 16.08 -22.87 4.82
C ALA A 334 14.73 -22.42 5.40
N ILE A 335 14.72 -21.85 6.61
CA ILE A 335 13.50 -21.32 7.23
C ILE A 335 12.88 -20.20 6.37
N GLY A 336 13.71 -19.28 5.86
CA GLY A 336 13.24 -18.22 4.99
C GLY A 336 12.69 -18.72 3.65
N VAL A 337 13.13 -19.87 3.15
CA VAL A 337 12.66 -20.44 1.88
C VAL A 337 11.39 -21.27 2.06
N VAL A 338 11.16 -21.87 3.23
CA VAL A 338 9.90 -22.58 3.52
C VAL A 338 8.69 -21.66 3.40
N THR A 339 8.83 -20.37 3.73
CA THR A 339 7.71 -19.40 3.69
C THR A 339 7.25 -19.03 2.28
N VAL A 340 7.99 -19.39 1.22
CA VAL A 340 7.62 -19.09 -0.18
C VAL A 340 7.08 -20.30 -0.94
N VAL A 341 6.92 -21.44 -0.26
CA VAL A 341 6.45 -22.71 -0.87
C VAL A 341 5.01 -22.62 -1.38
N GLN A 342 4.21 -21.71 -0.82
CA GLN A 342 2.84 -21.43 -1.25
C GLN A 342 2.76 -20.34 -2.33
N GLY A 343 3.90 -19.85 -2.82
CA GLY A 343 4.00 -18.75 -3.80
C GLY A 343 4.57 -17.47 -3.19
N PHE A 344 4.72 -16.46 -4.04
CA PHE A 344 5.30 -15.16 -3.71
C PHE A 344 4.19 -14.10 -3.74
N GLY A 345 3.59 -13.78 -2.58
CA GLY A 345 2.52 -12.77 -2.49
C GLY A 345 3.02 -11.32 -2.62
N ARG A 346 4.33 -11.09 -2.54
CA ARG A 346 4.95 -9.75 -2.64
C ARG A 346 6.31 -9.83 -3.33
N ALA A 347 6.73 -8.78 -4.03
CA ALA A 347 8.00 -8.75 -4.75
C ALA A 347 9.21 -8.92 -3.82
N ASP A 348 9.17 -8.35 -2.61
CA ASP A 348 10.26 -8.45 -1.63
C ASP A 348 10.51 -9.89 -1.15
N SER A 349 9.50 -10.77 -1.21
CA SER A 349 9.61 -12.16 -0.76
C SER A 349 10.61 -13.01 -1.58
N VAL A 350 10.92 -12.59 -2.81
CA VAL A 350 11.94 -13.20 -3.68
C VAL A 350 13.35 -12.92 -3.14
N VAL A 351 13.62 -11.66 -2.77
CA VAL A 351 14.93 -11.17 -2.30
C VAL A 351 14.99 -10.97 -0.79
N TYR A 352 14.15 -11.70 -0.06
CA TYR A 352 13.89 -11.48 1.36
C TYR A 352 15.11 -11.82 2.25
N GLY A 353 15.75 -10.78 2.79
CA GLY A 353 16.97 -10.90 3.58
C GLY A 353 16.75 -10.99 5.09
N ARG A 354 15.75 -10.28 5.62
CA ARG A 354 15.56 -9.99 7.06
C ARG A 354 15.82 -11.15 8.01
N TYR A 355 15.32 -12.36 7.70
CA TYR A 355 15.42 -13.52 8.59
C TYR A 355 16.80 -14.21 8.62
N ILE A 356 17.70 -13.81 7.72
CA ILE A 356 19.03 -14.41 7.56
C ILE A 356 20.12 -13.44 8.05
N GLU A 357 19.82 -12.13 8.10
CA GLU A 357 20.78 -11.04 8.35
C GLU A 357 21.52 -11.12 9.68
N ASN A 358 20.87 -11.66 10.73
CA ASN A 358 21.51 -11.89 12.02
C ASN A 358 22.72 -12.86 11.95
N THR A 359 22.86 -13.63 10.87
CA THR A 359 23.98 -14.56 10.66
C THR A 359 25.11 -14.00 9.78
N VAL A 360 24.92 -12.83 9.16
CA VAL A 360 25.77 -12.32 8.07
C VAL A 360 27.02 -11.61 8.56
N GLY A 361 26.96 -10.93 9.71
CA GLY A 361 28.09 -10.17 10.27
C GLY A 361 29.41 -10.96 10.35
N PRO A 362 29.42 -12.18 10.93
CA PRO A 362 30.62 -13.03 10.96
C PRO A 362 31.15 -13.43 9.58
N VAL A 363 30.28 -13.62 8.59
CA VAL A 363 30.68 -13.91 7.20
C VAL A 363 31.40 -12.71 6.60
N LEU A 364 30.86 -11.49 6.80
CA LEU A 364 31.51 -10.25 6.37
C LEU A 364 32.88 -10.04 7.03
N LEU A 365 33.00 -10.34 8.34
CA LEU A 365 34.28 -10.26 9.06
C LEU A 365 35.33 -11.20 8.47
N ILE A 366 34.96 -12.47 8.23
CA ILE A 366 35.85 -13.47 7.64
C ILE A 366 36.24 -13.06 6.22
N GLY A 367 35.31 -12.51 5.44
CA GLY A 367 35.56 -12.00 4.10
C GLY A 367 36.54 -10.84 4.07
N ALA A 368 36.26 -9.78 4.83
CA ALA A 368 37.14 -8.62 4.93
C ALA A 368 38.54 -8.99 5.45
N GLY A 369 38.62 -9.85 6.46
CA GLY A 369 39.89 -10.36 6.97
C GLY A 369 40.65 -11.19 5.95
N THR A 370 39.97 -12.05 5.18
CA THR A 370 40.58 -12.87 4.11
C THR A 370 41.15 -12.00 3.00
N ILE A 371 40.41 -10.97 2.57
CA ILE A 371 40.84 -10.00 1.56
C ILE A 371 42.03 -9.18 2.08
N PHE A 372 42.04 -8.86 3.37
CA PHE A 372 43.17 -8.18 3.99
C PHE A 372 44.41 -9.06 4.13
N GLU A 373 44.29 -10.36 4.36
CA GLU A 373 45.45 -11.26 4.43
C GLU A 373 45.95 -11.61 3.02
N LYS A 374 45.04 -11.96 2.11
CA LYS A 374 45.32 -12.45 0.76
C LYS A 374 44.66 -11.55 -0.28
N LYS A 375 45.39 -11.17 -1.34
CA LYS A 375 44.78 -10.45 -2.47
C LYS A 375 43.70 -11.32 -3.12
N ILE A 376 42.62 -10.69 -3.58
CA ILE A 376 41.55 -11.38 -4.30
C ILE A 376 42.11 -11.83 -5.65
N SER A 377 41.91 -13.11 -5.98
CA SER A 377 42.34 -13.67 -7.26
C SER A 377 41.38 -13.30 -8.39
N ILE A 378 41.90 -13.19 -9.62
CA ILE A 378 41.06 -12.97 -10.81
C ILE A 378 39.94 -14.00 -10.94
N LYS A 379 40.23 -15.27 -10.56
CA LYS A 379 39.24 -16.35 -10.57
C LYS A 379 38.06 -16.07 -9.64
N GLN A 380 38.33 -15.55 -8.44
CA GLN A 380 37.30 -15.17 -7.47
C GLN A 380 36.45 -13.99 -7.94
N ILE A 381 37.06 -13.01 -8.62
CA ILE A 381 36.33 -11.87 -9.20
C ILE A 381 35.40 -12.37 -10.31
N VAL A 382 35.91 -13.19 -11.22
CA VAL A 382 35.12 -13.77 -12.32
C VAL A 382 33.99 -14.64 -11.79
N SER A 383 34.25 -15.51 -10.80
CA SER A 383 33.20 -16.35 -10.22
C SER A 383 32.17 -15.57 -9.41
N TYR A 384 32.55 -14.46 -8.76
CA TYR A 384 31.61 -13.53 -8.16
C TYR A 384 30.68 -12.91 -9.22
N ILE A 385 31.25 -12.40 -10.31
CA ILE A 385 30.48 -11.77 -11.41
C ILE A 385 29.53 -12.77 -12.05
N ILE A 386 30.01 -13.99 -12.35
CA ILE A 386 29.17 -15.06 -12.93
C ILE A 386 28.00 -15.40 -12.00
N LEU A 387 28.27 -15.53 -10.69
CA LEU A 387 27.22 -15.86 -9.72
C LEU A 387 26.23 -14.69 -9.56
N LEU A 388 26.71 -13.45 -9.53
CA LEU A 388 25.88 -12.24 -9.45
C LEU A 388 24.95 -12.13 -10.67
N ILE A 389 25.48 -12.27 -11.88
CA ILE A 389 24.67 -12.21 -13.12
C ILE A 389 23.70 -13.39 -13.19
N GLY A 390 24.17 -14.61 -12.91
CA GLY A 390 23.33 -15.80 -12.98
C GLY A 390 22.17 -15.77 -11.98
N THR A 391 22.45 -15.41 -10.73
CA THR A 391 21.39 -15.28 -9.71
C THR A 391 20.52 -14.05 -9.93
N GLY A 392 21.08 -12.95 -10.45
CA GLY A 392 20.33 -11.76 -10.86
C GLY A 392 19.32 -12.08 -11.98
N PHE A 393 19.74 -12.81 -13.02
CA PHE A 393 18.85 -13.25 -14.09
C PHE A 393 17.70 -14.11 -13.57
N LEU A 394 17.98 -15.10 -12.71
CA LEU A 394 16.95 -15.96 -12.10
C LEU A 394 15.99 -15.15 -11.21
N THR A 395 16.52 -14.16 -10.48
CA THR A 395 15.73 -13.27 -9.62
C THR A 395 14.82 -12.38 -10.46
N ALA A 396 15.35 -11.78 -11.53
CA ALA A 396 14.59 -10.96 -12.45
C ALA A 396 13.46 -11.75 -13.13
N HIS A 397 13.75 -12.98 -13.58
CA HIS A 397 12.74 -13.87 -14.13
C HIS A 397 11.63 -14.18 -13.12
N MET A 398 11.97 -14.49 -11.87
CA MET A 398 10.96 -14.74 -10.84
C MET A 398 10.15 -13.47 -10.54
N LEU A 399 10.77 -12.30 -10.46
CA LEU A 399 10.07 -11.04 -10.25
C LEU A 399 9.12 -10.69 -11.40
N GLN A 400 9.47 -11.03 -12.64
CA GLN A 400 8.55 -10.91 -13.79
C GLN A 400 7.31 -11.80 -13.60
N LEU A 401 7.50 -13.04 -13.11
CA LEU A 401 6.38 -13.95 -12.83
C LEU A 401 5.50 -13.49 -11.65
N VAL A 402 6.07 -12.77 -10.68
CA VAL A 402 5.34 -12.20 -9.54
C VAL A 402 4.53 -10.95 -9.97
N GLY A 403 5.03 -10.19 -10.95
CA GLY A 403 4.42 -8.94 -11.41
C GLY A 403 4.63 -7.76 -10.45
N ASN A 404 3.92 -6.65 -10.70
CA ASN A 404 3.95 -5.44 -9.85
C ASN A 404 3.20 -5.62 -8.51
N ASN A 405 3.70 -6.53 -7.68
CA ASN A 405 3.23 -6.68 -6.30
C ASN A 405 4.03 -5.75 -5.37
N ALA A 406 3.42 -5.36 -4.24
CA ALA A 406 4.05 -4.50 -3.24
C ALA A 406 5.46 -4.97 -2.85
N PHE A 407 6.36 -4.01 -2.60
CA PHE A 407 7.72 -4.26 -2.14
C PHE A 407 7.91 -3.64 -0.75
N ALA A 408 8.17 -4.46 0.26
CA ALA A 408 8.41 -3.99 1.62
C ALA A 408 9.92 -3.82 1.90
N ASP A 409 10.41 -2.58 1.81
CA ASP A 409 11.83 -2.24 1.95
C ASP A 409 12.52 -2.82 3.18
N ILE A 410 11.84 -2.78 4.34
CA ILE A 410 12.39 -3.20 5.63
C ILE A 410 12.77 -4.69 5.68
N ASN A 411 12.25 -5.48 4.73
CA ASN A 411 12.56 -6.90 4.61
C ASN A 411 13.80 -7.19 3.75
N SER A 412 14.18 -6.22 2.91
CA SER A 412 15.19 -6.34 1.86
C SER A 412 16.08 -5.09 1.78
N ILE A 413 16.45 -4.53 2.94
CA ILE A 413 17.13 -3.23 3.10
C ILE A 413 18.35 -3.08 2.18
N GLY A 414 19.16 -4.13 2.06
CA GLY A 414 20.39 -4.12 1.26
C GLY A 414 20.21 -3.86 -0.25
N ILE A 415 18.99 -4.00 -0.76
CA ILE A 415 18.66 -3.80 -2.18
C ILE A 415 17.44 -2.89 -2.40
N ALA A 416 16.71 -2.51 -1.35
CA ALA A 416 15.44 -1.80 -1.43
C ALA A 416 15.47 -0.55 -2.34
N LYS A 417 16.56 0.22 -2.30
CA LYS A 417 16.75 1.41 -3.13
C LYS A 417 16.59 1.16 -4.64
N PHE A 418 16.96 -0.03 -5.11
CA PHE A 418 16.86 -0.34 -6.54
C PHE A 418 15.43 -0.65 -7.00
N PHE A 419 14.52 -0.90 -6.06
CA PHE A 419 13.10 -1.14 -6.30
C PHE A 419 12.26 0.14 -6.16
N GLU A 420 12.88 1.31 -5.99
CA GLU A 420 12.19 2.61 -6.02
C GLU A 420 11.52 2.81 -7.39
N ASN A 421 10.19 2.79 -7.43
CA ASN A 421 9.37 2.93 -8.64
C ASN A 421 9.75 1.97 -9.79
N LYS A 422 10.42 0.85 -9.47
CA LYS A 422 10.94 -0.12 -10.44
C LYS A 422 10.67 -1.53 -9.95
N SER A 423 10.44 -2.45 -10.88
CA SER A 423 10.26 -3.88 -10.60
C SER A 423 11.00 -4.74 -11.63
N GLY A 424 10.97 -6.06 -11.44
CA GLY A 424 11.52 -7.00 -12.41
C GLY A 424 12.97 -6.69 -12.80
N ARG A 425 13.26 -6.70 -14.10
CA ARG A 425 14.60 -6.43 -14.64
C ARG A 425 15.09 -4.99 -14.37
N ALA A 426 14.19 -4.01 -14.43
CA ALA A 426 14.52 -2.59 -14.24
C ALA A 426 15.11 -2.27 -12.86
N ALA A 427 14.76 -3.07 -11.83
CA ALA A 427 15.37 -2.99 -10.50
C ALA A 427 16.69 -3.79 -10.41
N ILE A 428 16.77 -4.93 -11.07
CA ILE A 428 17.90 -5.87 -10.96
C ILE A 428 19.15 -5.38 -11.70
N GLU A 429 19.00 -4.81 -12.90
CA GLU A 429 20.14 -4.37 -13.71
C GLU A 429 20.96 -3.26 -13.02
N PRO A 430 20.35 -2.17 -12.49
CA PRO A 430 21.10 -1.17 -11.74
C PRO A 430 21.79 -1.75 -10.49
N ALA A 431 21.16 -2.72 -9.81
CA ALA A 431 21.76 -3.38 -8.66
C ALA A 431 23.02 -4.19 -9.04
N VAL A 432 22.98 -4.91 -10.16
CA VAL A 432 24.13 -5.64 -10.71
C VAL A 432 25.24 -4.66 -11.11
N MET A 433 24.92 -3.62 -11.86
CA MET A 433 25.90 -2.64 -12.35
C MET A 433 26.57 -1.89 -11.20
N CYS A 434 25.78 -1.44 -10.22
CA CYS A 434 26.30 -0.79 -9.01
C CYS A 434 27.22 -1.73 -8.22
N SER A 435 26.84 -3.00 -8.08
CA SER A 435 27.65 -4.01 -7.38
C SER A 435 28.98 -4.27 -8.10
N ILE A 436 28.99 -4.40 -9.43
CA ILE A 436 30.22 -4.58 -10.22
C ILE A 436 31.13 -3.36 -10.08
N ALA A 437 30.58 -2.15 -10.22
CA ALA A 437 31.35 -0.90 -10.11
C ALA A 437 31.98 -0.75 -8.72
N LEU A 438 31.19 -0.90 -7.65
CA LEU A 438 31.64 -0.79 -6.27
C LEU A 438 32.76 -1.79 -5.95
N ASN A 439 32.56 -3.07 -6.32
CA ASN A 439 33.55 -4.11 -6.07
C ASN A 439 34.81 -3.94 -6.94
N GLY A 440 34.69 -3.44 -8.17
CA GLY A 440 35.83 -3.07 -9.01
C GLY A 440 36.71 -2.01 -8.34
N ILE A 441 36.08 -0.95 -7.81
CA ILE A 441 36.77 0.13 -7.08
C ILE A 441 37.47 -0.40 -5.82
N ILE A 442 36.78 -1.23 -5.02
CA ILE A 442 37.36 -1.86 -3.82
C ILE A 442 38.61 -2.67 -4.17
N ASN A 443 38.53 -3.49 -5.23
CA ASN A 443 39.65 -4.33 -5.68
C ASN A 443 40.87 -3.49 -6.09
N VAL A 444 40.67 -2.38 -6.79
CA VAL A 444 41.76 -1.47 -7.20
C VAL A 444 42.49 -0.92 -5.98
N PHE A 445 41.75 -0.40 -4.98
CA PHE A 445 42.36 0.21 -3.80
C PHE A 445 43.07 -0.82 -2.90
N ILE A 446 42.49 -2.01 -2.72
CA ILE A 446 43.08 -3.07 -1.88
C ILE A 446 44.32 -3.70 -2.56
N SER A 447 44.35 -3.74 -3.89
CA SER A 447 45.45 -4.35 -4.66
C SER A 447 46.71 -3.48 -4.77
N GLY A 448 46.61 -2.19 -4.43
CA GLY A 448 47.69 -1.21 -4.51
C GLY A 448 48.88 -1.47 -3.56
N THR A 449 49.96 -0.71 -3.75
CA THR A 449 51.21 -0.84 -2.97
C THR A 449 51.07 -0.41 -1.50
N ARG A 450 50.10 0.46 -1.19
CA ARG A 450 49.80 0.95 0.16
C ARG A 450 48.56 0.29 0.75
N LYS A 451 48.63 -1.03 0.98
CA LYS A 451 47.50 -1.91 1.38
C LYS A 451 46.61 -1.35 2.51
N ILE A 452 47.20 -0.84 3.59
CA ILE A 452 46.43 -0.30 4.73
C ILE A 452 45.67 0.97 4.33
N LYS A 453 46.30 1.92 3.63
CA LYS A 453 45.62 3.15 3.16
C LYS A 453 44.52 2.82 2.16
N GLY A 454 44.79 1.88 1.25
CA GLY A 454 43.80 1.38 0.30
C GLY A 454 42.58 0.76 0.98
N LEU A 455 42.78 -0.03 2.04
CA LEU A 455 41.70 -0.58 2.85
C LEU A 455 40.83 0.51 3.48
N PHE A 456 41.44 1.54 4.09
CA PHE A 456 40.67 2.65 4.68
C PHE A 456 39.84 3.39 3.63
N ILE A 457 40.41 3.68 2.46
CA ILE A 457 39.68 4.33 1.36
C ILE A 457 38.52 3.45 0.87
N ALA A 458 38.79 2.17 0.59
CA ALA A 458 37.75 1.23 0.17
C ALA A 458 36.65 1.09 1.24
N GLY A 459 37.02 1.02 2.51
CA GLY A 459 36.07 0.97 3.62
C GLY A 459 35.21 2.23 3.74
N ILE A 460 35.77 3.42 3.50
CA ILE A 460 34.99 4.67 3.47
C ILE A 460 33.99 4.67 2.31
N ILE A 461 34.38 4.19 1.13
CA ILE A 461 33.48 4.08 -0.03
C ILE A 461 32.32 3.11 0.27
N ILE A 462 32.63 1.94 0.85
CA ILE A 462 31.62 0.98 1.30
C ILE A 462 30.71 1.61 2.36
N LEU A 463 31.26 2.33 3.33
CA LEU A 463 30.50 3.00 4.37
C LEU A 463 29.53 4.02 3.79
N ILE A 464 29.98 4.87 2.85
CA ILE A 464 29.12 5.85 2.18
C ILE A 464 27.99 5.15 1.42
N TYR A 465 28.31 4.09 0.68
CA TYR A 465 27.30 3.28 -0.02
C TYR A 465 26.28 2.69 0.95
N TRP A 466 26.73 2.04 2.03
CA TRP A 466 25.84 1.42 3.02
C TRP A 466 25.00 2.43 3.79
N LEU A 467 25.56 3.59 4.15
CA LEU A 467 24.81 4.69 4.75
C LEU A 467 23.75 5.23 3.77
N ASN A 468 24.06 5.32 2.48
CA ASN A 468 23.09 5.76 1.47
C ASN A 468 21.92 4.79 1.31
N ILE A 469 22.20 3.48 1.24
CA ILE A 469 21.17 2.43 1.17
C ILE A 469 20.32 2.42 2.46
N GLY A 470 20.95 2.50 3.63
CA GLY A 470 20.22 2.57 4.90
C GLY A 470 19.38 3.83 5.04
N SER A 471 19.90 4.98 4.61
CA SER A 471 19.18 6.27 4.62
C SER A 471 17.97 6.27 3.70
N TYR A 472 18.04 5.55 2.56
CA TYR A 472 16.88 5.36 1.68
C TYR A 472 15.74 4.66 2.41
N THR A 473 15.99 3.46 2.98
CA THR A 473 14.93 2.73 3.70
C THR A 473 14.45 3.48 4.94
N TYR A 474 15.34 4.17 5.64
CA TYR A 474 14.94 5.05 6.74
C TYR A 474 13.94 6.10 6.27
N THR A 475 14.25 6.84 5.19
CA THR A 475 13.41 7.94 4.71
C THR A 475 12.10 7.44 4.11
N HIS A 476 12.16 6.41 3.26
CA HIS A 476 11.01 5.94 2.51
C HIS A 476 10.03 5.12 3.36
N THR A 477 10.53 4.36 4.35
CA THR A 477 9.68 3.50 5.20
C THR A 477 9.54 4.07 6.61
N ILE A 478 10.65 4.20 7.35
CA ILE A 478 10.59 4.50 8.79
C ILE A 478 10.05 5.92 9.03
N LYS A 479 10.66 6.93 8.41
CA LYS A 479 10.27 8.33 8.58
C LYS A 479 8.85 8.57 8.09
N TYR A 480 8.52 8.08 6.90
CA TYR A 480 7.16 8.18 6.35
C TYR A 480 6.11 7.66 7.35
N MET A 481 6.30 6.42 7.84
CA MET A 481 5.38 5.82 8.81
C MET A 481 5.34 6.57 10.15
N GLN A 482 6.49 7.03 10.65
CA GLN A 482 6.55 7.84 11.88
C GLN A 482 5.76 9.13 11.73
N VAL A 483 5.94 9.88 10.63
CA VAL A 483 5.25 11.16 10.39
C VAL A 483 3.75 10.93 10.27
N THR A 484 3.33 10.12 9.29
CA THR A 484 1.90 9.89 9.01
C THR A 484 1.16 9.35 10.23
N LYS A 485 1.70 8.36 10.93
CA LYS A 485 1.03 7.81 12.11
C LYS A 485 1.13 8.71 13.34
N THR A 486 2.08 9.64 13.41
CA THR A 486 2.18 10.55 14.58
C THR A 486 1.13 11.63 14.46
N GLU A 487 1.06 12.25 13.28
CA GLU A 487 0.04 13.25 12.93
C GLU A 487 -1.38 12.73 13.21
N SER A 488 -1.64 11.47 12.87
CA SER A 488 -2.91 10.81 13.11
C SER A 488 -3.26 10.52 14.58
N ASN A 489 -2.27 10.13 15.39
CA ASN A 489 -2.55 9.54 16.71
C ASN A 489 -2.26 10.47 17.89
N GLU A 490 -1.33 11.43 17.76
CA GLU A 490 -0.94 12.31 18.87
C GLU A 490 -2.13 13.16 19.34
N SER A 491 -2.76 13.84 18.39
CA SER A 491 -3.90 14.73 18.64
C SER A 491 -5.15 13.98 19.14
N LEU A 492 -5.29 12.70 18.75
CA LEU A 492 -6.35 11.81 19.21
C LEU A 492 -6.09 11.29 20.63
N ALA A 493 -4.85 10.89 20.91
CA ALA A 493 -4.46 10.46 22.24
C ALA A 493 -4.62 11.59 23.28
N GLU A 494 -4.36 12.84 22.89
CA GLU A 494 -4.62 13.99 23.74
C GLU A 494 -6.11 14.20 24.03
N LEU A 495 -6.97 14.13 23.01
CA LEU A 495 -8.44 14.16 23.20
C LEU A 495 -8.85 13.07 24.20
N ILE A 496 -8.49 11.82 23.95
CA ILE A 496 -8.93 10.68 24.77
C ILE A 496 -8.47 10.84 26.23
N LYS A 497 -7.23 11.33 26.45
CA LYS A 497 -6.73 11.61 27.81
C LYS A 497 -7.47 12.78 28.47
N LYS A 498 -7.84 13.82 27.72
CA LYS A 498 -8.62 14.96 28.24
C LYS A 498 -10.05 14.53 28.62
N SER A 499 -10.63 13.57 27.91
CA SER A 499 -11.98 13.05 28.15
C SER A 499 -12.16 12.26 29.45
N GLU A 500 -11.07 11.89 30.15
CA GLU A 500 -11.10 11.11 31.40
C GLU A 500 -11.89 9.79 31.30
N VAL A 501 -11.81 9.14 30.14
CA VAL A 501 -12.39 7.81 29.94
C VAL A 501 -11.41 6.72 30.34
N ASP A 502 -11.94 5.67 30.95
CA ASP A 502 -11.16 4.47 31.28
C ASP A 502 -11.02 3.52 30.07
N ASP A 503 -12.01 3.55 29.16
CA ASP A 503 -12.16 2.63 28.05
C ASP A 503 -12.56 3.35 26.75
N VAL A 504 -12.08 2.82 25.61
CA VAL A 504 -12.41 3.29 24.25
C VAL A 504 -12.87 2.10 23.41
N TYR A 505 -13.86 2.30 22.55
CA TYR A 505 -14.42 1.22 21.72
C TYR A 505 -14.11 1.45 20.25
N TYR A 506 -13.33 0.56 19.65
CA TYR A 506 -13.12 0.49 18.21
C TYR A 506 -14.20 -0.38 17.57
N VAL A 507 -14.94 0.21 16.62
CA VAL A 507 -15.97 -0.50 15.87
C VAL A 507 -15.35 -1.09 14.60
N LYS A 508 -15.13 -2.41 14.64
CA LYS A 508 -14.44 -3.16 13.60
C LYS A 508 -15.34 -3.41 12.40
N ASP A 509 -14.86 -3.05 11.21
CA ASP A 509 -15.38 -3.52 9.93
C ASP A 509 -14.46 -4.64 9.41
N ASN A 510 -14.90 -5.90 9.56
CA ASN A 510 -14.15 -7.08 9.15
C ASN A 510 -13.86 -7.13 7.64
N ASN A 511 -14.59 -6.39 6.79
CA ASN A 511 -14.32 -6.32 5.36
C ASN A 511 -13.19 -5.34 5.03
N PHE A 512 -12.94 -4.36 5.91
CA PHE A 512 -11.94 -3.31 5.72
C PHE A 512 -10.61 -3.69 6.39
N ASP A 513 -10.61 -3.99 7.68
CA ASP A 513 -9.40 -4.31 8.44
C ASP A 513 -9.62 -5.48 9.40
N SER A 514 -9.23 -6.67 8.96
CA SER A 514 -9.33 -7.90 9.74
C SER A 514 -8.36 -7.94 10.93
N TYR A 515 -7.25 -7.19 10.89
CA TYR A 515 -6.19 -7.22 11.89
C TYR A 515 -6.28 -6.09 12.92
N CYS A 516 -7.20 -5.13 12.79
CA CYS A 516 -7.30 -3.96 13.67
C CYS A 516 -5.97 -3.17 13.69
N THR A 517 -5.46 -2.85 12.50
CA THR A 517 -4.17 -2.21 12.25
C THR A 517 -4.10 -0.81 12.85
N ASN A 518 -5.01 0.09 12.47
CA ASN A 518 -4.97 1.47 12.96
C ASN A 518 -5.17 1.61 14.50
N PRO A 519 -6.10 0.90 15.16
CA PRO A 519 -6.30 1.06 16.61
C PRO A 519 -5.10 0.58 17.44
N LYS A 520 -4.25 -0.31 16.90
CA LYS A 520 -2.99 -0.72 17.57
C LYS A 520 -1.97 0.41 17.65
N TYR A 521 -1.88 1.26 16.62
CA TYR A 521 -1.04 2.46 16.71
C TYR A 521 -1.56 3.38 17.81
N LEU A 522 -2.87 3.64 17.83
CA LEU A 522 -3.46 4.47 18.87
C LEU A 522 -3.26 3.89 20.28
N GLN A 523 -3.46 2.58 20.48
CA GLN A 523 -3.25 1.90 21.76
C GLN A 523 -1.84 2.14 22.33
N PHE A 524 -0.83 2.26 21.47
CA PHE A 524 0.52 2.62 21.89
C PHE A 524 0.62 4.05 22.47
N TRP A 525 -0.19 5.00 21.99
CA TRP A 525 -0.21 6.38 22.49
C TRP A 525 -1.04 6.58 23.77
N ILE A 526 -2.01 5.70 24.00
CA ILE A 526 -2.87 5.64 25.19
C ILE A 526 -2.63 4.32 25.97
N PRO A 527 -1.42 4.11 26.51
CA PRO A 527 -1.04 2.81 27.10
C PRO A 527 -1.89 2.41 28.31
N ASP A 528 -2.49 3.38 29.00
CA ASP A 528 -3.25 3.21 30.25
C ASP A 528 -4.75 2.98 30.03
N ILE A 529 -5.23 3.17 28.80
CA ILE A 529 -6.65 3.12 28.43
C ILE A 529 -6.84 1.90 27.53
N GLN A 530 -7.80 1.03 27.87
CA GLN A 530 -8.05 -0.17 27.06
C GLN A 530 -8.86 0.20 25.82
N VAL A 531 -8.44 -0.31 24.66
CA VAL A 531 -9.25 -0.27 23.44
C VAL A 531 -9.99 -1.60 23.28
N HIS A 532 -11.32 -1.54 23.39
CA HIS A 532 -12.22 -2.66 23.14
C HIS A 532 -12.54 -2.79 21.65
N VAL A 533 -12.66 -4.01 21.15
CA VAL A 533 -12.99 -4.30 19.75
C VAL A 533 -14.45 -4.78 19.69
N VAL A 534 -15.31 -3.99 19.07
CA VAL A 534 -16.75 -4.27 18.92
C VAL A 534 -17.06 -4.53 17.44
N ASP A 535 -17.85 -5.55 17.13
CA ASP A 535 -18.29 -5.81 15.75
C ASP A 535 -19.39 -4.82 15.36
N ALA A 536 -19.27 -4.17 14.20
CA ALA A 536 -20.28 -3.25 13.68
C ALA A 536 -21.69 -3.87 13.54
N LYS A 537 -21.78 -5.21 13.44
CA LYS A 537 -23.04 -5.96 13.31
C LYS A 537 -23.58 -6.50 14.64
N SER A 538 -22.84 -6.40 15.75
CA SER A 538 -23.31 -6.93 17.03
C SER A 538 -24.28 -5.94 17.69
N ASN A 539 -25.38 -6.45 18.26
CA ASN A 539 -26.31 -5.69 19.12
C ASN A 539 -25.72 -5.38 20.51
N GLU A 540 -24.39 -5.36 20.65
CA GLU A 540 -23.75 -5.11 21.94
C GLU A 540 -24.03 -3.67 22.39
N LYS A 541 -24.68 -3.54 23.55
CA LYS A 541 -24.95 -2.25 24.17
C LYS A 541 -23.63 -1.65 24.66
N VAL A 542 -23.00 -0.83 23.83
CA VAL A 542 -21.86 -0.01 24.24
C VAL A 542 -22.32 1.04 25.26
N ALA A 543 -21.49 1.33 26.26
CA ALA A 543 -21.84 2.21 27.38
C ALA A 543 -22.16 3.64 26.91
N SER A 544 -23.12 4.30 27.56
CA SER A 544 -23.62 5.61 27.14
C SER A 544 -22.57 6.73 27.17
N ASN A 545 -21.67 6.68 28.14
CA ASN A 545 -20.59 7.65 28.33
C ASN A 545 -19.26 7.04 27.86
N SER A 546 -19.11 6.78 26.57
CA SER A 546 -17.88 6.21 26.02
C SER A 546 -17.46 6.86 24.71
N ILE A 547 -16.19 6.68 24.35
CA ILE A 547 -15.63 7.11 23.07
C ILE A 547 -15.62 5.94 22.10
N TRP A 548 -16.08 6.20 20.88
CA TRP A 548 -16.17 5.24 19.79
C TRP A 548 -15.27 5.66 18.64
N LEU A 549 -14.51 4.71 18.10
CA LEU A 549 -13.62 4.91 16.97
C LEU A 549 -14.19 4.17 15.75
N TYR A 550 -14.46 4.92 14.70
CA TYR A 550 -14.91 4.38 13.40
C TYR A 550 -13.87 4.66 12.33
N GLU A 551 -13.47 3.66 11.56
CA GLU A 551 -12.55 3.87 10.45
C GLU A 551 -13.26 4.53 9.26
N LYS A 552 -12.64 5.60 8.75
CA LYS A 552 -13.19 6.40 7.63
C LYS A 552 -13.40 5.60 6.34
N GLY A 553 -12.59 4.58 6.10
CA GLY A 553 -12.70 3.71 4.93
C GLY A 553 -13.78 2.62 5.02
N GLY A 554 -14.48 2.51 6.15
CA GLY A 554 -15.51 1.49 6.38
C GLY A 554 -16.76 1.72 5.52
N LYS A 555 -17.34 0.63 4.99
CA LYS A 555 -18.38 0.69 3.94
C LYS A 555 -19.67 1.42 4.37
N ASN A 556 -19.98 1.43 5.67
CA ASN A 556 -21.21 2.01 6.24
C ASN A 556 -20.92 3.08 7.31
N VAL A 557 -19.71 3.66 7.32
CA VAL A 557 -19.30 4.54 8.43
C VAL A 557 -20.20 5.76 8.59
N ASN A 558 -20.63 6.38 7.50
CA ASN A 558 -21.49 7.57 7.52
C ASN A 558 -22.87 7.28 8.13
N GLU A 559 -23.45 6.12 7.85
CA GLU A 559 -24.71 5.68 8.48
C GLU A 559 -24.52 5.43 9.97
N LEU A 560 -23.39 4.79 10.34
CA LEU A 560 -23.08 4.47 11.73
C LEU A 560 -22.85 5.72 12.58
N ILE A 561 -22.35 6.83 12.03
CA ILE A 561 -22.06 8.06 12.78
C ILE A 561 -23.20 9.08 12.79
N ARG A 562 -24.26 8.89 11.99
CA ARG A 562 -25.33 9.87 11.77
C ARG A 562 -25.98 10.41 13.05
N ASP A 563 -26.24 9.55 14.02
CA ASP A 563 -26.95 9.90 15.26
C ASP A 563 -25.99 10.10 16.46
N LYS A 564 -24.73 10.46 16.18
CA LYS A 564 -23.64 10.50 17.17
C LYS A 564 -22.97 11.87 17.17
N LYS A 565 -22.46 12.28 18.34
CA LYS A 565 -21.63 13.49 18.43
C LYS A 565 -20.22 13.15 17.99
N ILE A 566 -19.74 13.78 16.92
CA ILE A 566 -18.34 13.72 16.52
C ILE A 566 -17.55 14.64 17.46
N LEU A 567 -16.51 14.11 18.07
CA LEU A 567 -15.60 14.82 18.97
C LEU A 567 -14.35 15.30 18.23
N LYS A 568 -13.86 14.49 17.28
CA LYS A 568 -12.67 14.76 16.47
C LYS A 568 -12.64 13.89 15.23
N GLU A 569 -12.05 14.43 14.18
CA GLU A 569 -11.71 13.70 12.96
C GLU A 569 -10.18 13.60 12.78
N SER A 570 -9.68 12.40 12.47
CA SER A 570 -8.27 12.14 12.12
C SER A 570 -8.17 11.53 10.72
N ASN A 571 -6.97 11.30 10.18
CA ASN A 571 -6.82 10.68 8.85
C ASN A 571 -7.45 9.27 8.78
N GLU A 572 -7.46 8.52 9.89
CA GLU A 572 -7.97 7.15 9.94
C GLU A 572 -9.33 7.02 10.62
N PHE A 573 -9.63 7.85 11.62
CA PHE A 573 -10.80 7.68 12.47
C PHE A 573 -11.74 8.88 12.50
N TYR A 574 -13.05 8.58 12.54
CA TYR A 574 -14.03 9.41 13.24
C TYR A 574 -14.08 9.00 14.70
N VAL A 575 -14.01 10.00 15.59
CA VAL A 575 -14.00 9.81 17.03
C VAL A 575 -15.30 10.37 17.57
N CYS A 576 -16.18 9.48 18.03
CA CYS A 576 -17.56 9.82 18.34
C CYS A 576 -17.92 9.50 19.78
N THR A 577 -18.99 10.12 20.27
CA THR A 577 -19.68 9.74 21.51
C THR A 577 -21.20 9.91 21.34
N GLN A 578 -21.98 9.56 22.36
CA GLN A 578 -23.44 9.79 22.34
C GLN A 578 -23.75 11.28 22.48
N MET A 579 -24.85 11.73 21.88
CA MET A 579 -25.25 13.16 21.84
C MET A 579 -25.42 13.80 23.23
N ASP A 580 -25.79 13.01 24.24
CA ASP A 580 -26.03 13.41 25.63
C ASP A 580 -24.94 12.91 26.60
N SER A 581 -23.78 12.51 26.06
CA SER A 581 -22.66 11.96 26.85
C SER A 581 -22.04 13.01 27.77
N LYS A 582 -21.76 12.61 29.02
CA LYS A 582 -21.03 13.47 30.00
C LYS A 582 -19.62 13.85 29.53
N ILE A 583 -19.05 13.09 28.60
CA ILE A 583 -17.73 13.36 28.01
C ILE A 583 -17.74 14.74 27.34
N ILE A 584 -18.87 15.14 26.74
CA ILE A 584 -19.02 16.45 26.12
C ILE A 584 -18.82 17.53 27.18
N THR A 585 -19.56 17.48 28.29
CA THR A 585 -19.41 18.46 29.38
C THR A 585 -17.99 18.47 29.97
N THR A 586 -17.37 17.31 30.19
CA THR A 586 -15.97 17.23 30.68
C THR A 586 -14.98 17.91 29.72
N LEU A 587 -15.17 17.72 28.42
CA LEU A 587 -14.34 18.32 27.39
C LEU A 587 -14.57 19.84 27.31
N GLU A 588 -15.82 20.31 27.41
CA GLU A 588 -16.17 21.74 27.47
C GLU A 588 -15.54 22.43 28.68
N GLU A 589 -15.63 21.82 29.87
CA GLU A 589 -14.99 22.33 31.10
C GLU A 589 -13.46 22.48 30.95
N LYS A 590 -12.85 21.62 30.13
CA LYS A 590 -11.42 21.67 29.78
C LYS A 590 -11.11 22.56 28.57
N GLN A 591 -12.06 23.40 28.15
CA GLN A 591 -11.95 24.31 27.00
C GLN A 591 -11.61 23.57 25.70
N TYR A 592 -12.03 22.30 25.58
CA TYR A 592 -11.90 21.57 24.33
C TYR A 592 -13.03 21.98 23.39
N SER A 593 -12.67 22.59 22.25
CA SER A 593 -13.63 22.92 21.20
C SER A 593 -13.96 21.67 20.40
N PHE A 594 -15.23 21.30 20.33
CA PHE A 594 -15.65 20.25 19.39
C PHE A 594 -15.65 20.78 17.97
N GLU A 595 -15.19 19.95 17.04
CA GLU A 595 -15.63 20.07 15.65
C GLU A 595 -17.16 19.95 15.65
N THR A 596 -17.87 20.97 15.15
CA THR A 596 -19.33 20.95 15.10
C THR A 596 -19.78 20.88 13.64
N PRO A 597 -20.60 19.88 13.26
CA PRO A 597 -21.24 19.87 11.96
C PRO A 597 -22.26 21.00 11.88
N LEU A 598 -22.20 21.78 10.79
CA LEU A 598 -23.21 22.78 10.45
C LEU A 598 -24.54 22.06 10.14
N ALA A 599 -25.56 22.18 10.98
CA ALA A 599 -26.89 21.66 10.68
C ALA A 599 -27.64 22.64 9.75
N LEU A 600 -27.18 22.73 8.51
CA LEU A 600 -27.79 23.55 7.45
C LEU A 600 -28.76 22.69 6.63
N SER A 601 -29.94 23.19 6.32
CA SER A 601 -30.93 22.50 5.48
C SER A 601 -30.56 22.58 4.00
N ALA A 602 -31.22 21.81 3.12
CA ALA A 602 -31.09 21.94 1.66
C ALA A 602 -31.96 23.09 1.09
N ALA A 603 -32.29 24.11 1.91
CA ALA A 603 -33.13 25.23 1.50
C ALA A 603 -32.36 26.21 0.61
N GLU A 604 -33.06 27.04 -0.17
CA GLU A 604 -32.45 28.08 -1.02
C GLU A 604 -31.77 29.20 -0.20
N SER A 605 -32.09 29.30 1.08
CA SER A 605 -31.40 30.15 2.04
C SER A 605 -31.50 29.52 3.42
N ASP A 606 -30.40 29.50 4.17
CA ASP A 606 -30.42 29.09 5.57
C ASP A 606 -29.38 29.86 6.38
N THR A 607 -29.62 29.97 7.68
CA THR A 607 -28.71 30.61 8.63
C THR A 607 -28.48 29.69 9.80
N TRP A 608 -27.24 29.24 9.93
CA TRP A 608 -26.77 28.61 11.15
C TRP A 608 -26.31 29.70 12.13
N ASP A 609 -26.95 29.74 13.29
CA ASP A 609 -26.61 30.60 14.42
C ASP A 609 -26.17 29.69 15.59
N SER A 610 -25.17 30.12 16.36
CA SER A 610 -24.55 29.29 17.39
C SER A 610 -25.51 28.92 18.53
N ASN A 611 -26.62 29.65 18.73
CA ASN A 611 -27.73 29.44 19.71
C ASN A 611 -27.35 29.14 21.19
N TYR A 612 -26.08 28.95 21.50
CA TYR A 612 -25.41 28.83 22.80
C TYR A 612 -24.15 29.70 22.76
N GLU A 613 -23.65 30.13 23.92
CA GLU A 613 -22.48 31.01 24.06
C GLU A 613 -21.33 30.61 23.10
N GLY A 614 -21.11 31.46 22.07
CA GLY A 614 -19.93 31.56 21.20
C GLY A 614 -19.22 30.27 20.78
N PHE A 615 -19.42 29.82 19.53
CA PHE A 615 -18.62 28.73 18.97
C PHE A 615 -17.17 29.16 18.73
N ARG A 616 -16.27 28.79 19.65
CA ARG A 616 -14.92 29.35 19.74
C ARG A 616 -13.81 28.32 19.51
N SER A 617 -12.75 28.68 18.79
CA SER A 617 -11.53 27.87 18.70
C SER A 617 -10.73 27.90 20.01
N ASN A 618 -10.08 26.77 20.31
CA ASN A 618 -9.23 26.61 21.50
C ASN A 618 -7.79 27.13 21.32
N GLY A 619 -7.43 27.64 20.13
CA GLY A 619 -6.08 28.05 19.77
C GLY A 619 -5.19 26.93 19.22
N GLU A 620 -5.68 25.71 19.01
CA GLU A 620 -4.98 24.71 18.20
C GLU A 620 -5.21 25.00 16.71
N ALA A 621 -4.24 24.67 15.86
CA ALA A 621 -4.41 24.80 14.41
C ALA A 621 -5.31 23.68 13.89
N GLY A 622 -6.21 23.99 12.96
CA GLY A 622 -7.07 22.98 12.34
C GLY A 622 -8.44 23.52 11.93
N ARG A 623 -9.31 22.60 11.49
CA ARG A 623 -10.70 22.91 11.09
C ARG A 623 -11.54 23.15 12.34
N LEU A 624 -12.10 24.34 12.42
CA LEU A 624 -13.09 24.73 13.43
C LEU A 624 -14.49 24.25 13.04
N ILE A 625 -14.79 24.20 11.74
CA ILE A 625 -16.04 23.66 11.19
C ILE A 625 -15.70 22.57 10.17
N ASN A 626 -16.39 21.42 10.22
CA ASN A 626 -16.19 20.37 9.23
C ASN A 626 -17.48 19.67 8.76
N ASN A 627 -17.48 19.29 7.48
CA ASN A 627 -18.19 18.21 6.76
C ASN A 627 -19.68 18.00 7.04
N TYR A 628 -20.51 19.04 6.90
CA TYR A 628 -21.91 18.82 6.57
C TYR A 628 -22.15 19.14 5.09
N ARG A 629 -22.55 18.12 4.34
CA ARG A 629 -22.88 18.22 2.93
C ARG A 629 -24.25 18.85 2.81
N VAL A 630 -24.27 20.07 2.28
CA VAL A 630 -25.52 20.74 1.94
C VAL A 630 -25.75 20.49 0.46
N GLY A 631 -26.78 19.69 0.15
CA GLY A 631 -27.28 19.57 -1.21
C GLY A 631 -27.97 20.88 -1.59
N LEU A 632 -27.29 21.74 -2.35
CA LEU A 632 -27.86 22.98 -2.84
C LEU A 632 -28.54 22.77 -4.19
N SER A 633 -29.61 23.53 -4.46
CA SER A 633 -30.20 23.57 -5.80
C SER A 633 -29.33 24.43 -6.73
N ALA A 634 -29.43 24.22 -8.03
CA ALA A 634 -28.63 24.91 -9.03
C ALA A 634 -28.79 26.45 -8.92
N GLY A 635 -27.67 27.18 -8.93
CA GLY A 635 -27.66 28.64 -8.91
C GLY A 635 -26.44 29.23 -8.22
N THR A 636 -26.42 30.56 -8.11
CA THR A 636 -25.35 31.30 -7.43
C THR A 636 -25.76 31.60 -5.99
N TYR A 637 -24.86 31.30 -5.05
CA TYR A 637 -25.06 31.50 -3.62
C TYR A 637 -24.01 32.42 -3.04
N ASP A 638 -24.44 33.23 -2.09
CA ASP A 638 -23.56 34.01 -1.25
C ASP A 638 -23.48 33.38 0.14
N VAL A 639 -22.29 32.93 0.53
CA VAL A 639 -21.98 32.37 1.85
C VAL A 639 -21.33 33.44 2.72
N ASN A 640 -22.00 33.84 3.79
CA ASN A 640 -21.55 34.88 4.71
C ASN A 640 -21.00 34.27 6.01
N PHE A 641 -19.83 34.76 6.43
CA PHE A 641 -19.17 34.34 7.66
C PHE A 641 -19.17 35.50 8.68
N ASN A 642 -19.81 35.31 9.83
CA ASN A 642 -19.77 36.24 10.95
C ASN A 642 -18.84 35.68 12.03
N ILE A 643 -17.61 36.20 12.07
CA ILE A 643 -16.51 35.70 12.91
C ILE A 643 -15.83 36.87 13.62
N GLU A 644 -15.56 36.70 14.91
CA GLU A 644 -14.82 37.65 15.76
C GLU A 644 -13.52 37.04 16.28
N SER A 645 -12.49 37.87 16.52
CA SER A 645 -11.25 37.41 17.17
C SER A 645 -11.22 37.82 18.63
N ILE A 646 -10.94 36.84 19.48
CA ILE A 646 -10.99 37.00 20.94
C ILE A 646 -9.59 36.89 21.56
N GLY A 647 -8.67 36.26 20.85
CA GLY A 647 -7.26 36.22 21.24
C GLY A 647 -6.37 35.93 20.04
N SER A 648 -5.63 36.93 19.57
CA SER A 648 -4.64 36.78 18.49
C SER A 648 -3.35 37.53 18.85
N LYS A 649 -2.42 36.86 19.54
CA LYS A 649 -1.11 37.46 19.84
C LYS A 649 -0.32 37.64 18.53
N GLU A 650 -0.19 38.90 18.09
CA GLU A 650 0.71 39.42 17.05
C GLU A 650 0.73 38.73 15.66
N LYS A 651 -0.17 37.77 15.35
CA LYS A 651 -0.27 37.16 14.02
C LYS A 651 -0.99 38.05 13.00
N LYS A 652 -0.49 38.05 11.75
CA LYS A 652 -1.09 38.76 10.60
C LYS A 652 -2.26 37.99 9.98
N VAL A 653 -2.11 36.68 9.85
CA VAL A 653 -3.13 35.74 9.35
C VAL A 653 -3.64 34.94 10.54
N LEU A 654 -4.95 34.84 10.66
CA LEU A 654 -5.67 34.24 11.79
C LEU A 654 -6.27 32.87 11.44
N GLY A 655 -6.51 32.62 10.15
CA GLY A 655 -7.15 31.42 9.63
C GLY A 655 -7.64 31.64 8.21
N LYS A 656 -8.53 30.77 7.73
CA LYS A 656 -9.23 30.92 6.45
C LYS A 656 -10.65 30.35 6.50
N CYS A 657 -11.56 30.96 5.76
CA CYS A 657 -12.88 30.41 5.45
C CYS A 657 -12.85 29.92 4.02
N PHE A 658 -13.41 28.76 3.72
CA PHE A 658 -13.51 28.29 2.34
C PHE A 658 -14.73 27.42 2.15
N VAL A 659 -15.21 27.37 0.92
CA VAL A 659 -16.27 26.45 0.52
C VAL A 659 -15.65 25.40 -0.39
N SER A 660 -16.01 24.14 -0.19
CA SER A 660 -15.53 23.00 -0.97
C SER A 660 -16.67 22.12 -1.47
N LYS A 661 -16.37 21.25 -2.43
CA LYS A 661 -17.23 20.14 -2.84
C LYS A 661 -16.48 18.80 -2.82
N ASP A 662 -17.22 17.70 -2.98
CA ASP A 662 -16.70 16.32 -3.08
C ASP A 662 -15.88 15.85 -1.88
N ALA A 663 -16.41 15.96 -0.66
CA ALA A 663 -15.70 15.57 0.57
C ALA A 663 -14.43 16.38 0.84
N GLY A 664 -14.46 17.68 0.52
CA GLY A 664 -13.39 18.63 0.80
C GLY A 664 -12.22 18.55 -0.17
N LYS A 665 -12.39 17.87 -1.31
CA LYS A 665 -11.33 17.65 -2.31
C LYS A 665 -11.16 18.81 -3.26
N GLU A 666 -12.23 19.53 -3.57
CA GLU A 666 -12.19 20.71 -4.45
C GLU A 666 -12.59 21.97 -3.65
N ILE A 667 -11.73 22.99 -3.65
CA ILE A 667 -12.02 24.28 -3.00
C ILE A 667 -12.63 25.21 -4.05
N LEU A 668 -13.90 25.54 -3.89
CA LEU A 668 -14.63 26.44 -4.80
C LEU A 668 -14.13 27.88 -4.65
N GLU A 669 -13.99 28.36 -3.41
CA GLU A 669 -13.45 29.70 -3.13
C GLU A 669 -13.01 29.81 -1.66
N GLU A 670 -11.99 30.63 -1.39
CA GLU A 670 -11.42 30.84 -0.06
C GLU A 670 -11.22 32.32 0.29
N LEU A 671 -11.34 32.64 1.57
CA LEU A 671 -11.05 33.94 2.16
C LEU A 671 -10.09 33.77 3.33
N VAL A 672 -9.01 34.56 3.32
CA VAL A 672 -8.08 34.63 4.44
C VAL A 672 -8.71 35.44 5.57
N ILE A 673 -8.71 34.88 6.79
CA ILE A 673 -9.12 35.59 8.00
C ILE A 673 -7.92 36.39 8.49
N ASP A 674 -7.99 37.71 8.34
CA ASP A 674 -7.01 38.66 8.86
C ASP A 674 -7.69 39.79 9.66
N ARG A 675 -6.91 40.76 10.15
CA ARG A 675 -7.48 41.91 10.89
C ARG A 675 -8.38 42.81 10.03
N GLY A 676 -8.25 42.74 8.70
CA GLY A 676 -9.11 43.45 7.75
C GLY A 676 -10.45 42.74 7.58
N PHE A 677 -10.45 41.42 7.46
CA PHE A 677 -11.63 40.54 7.44
C PHE A 677 -12.53 40.82 8.65
N LEU A 678 -11.96 40.83 9.86
CA LEU A 678 -12.70 41.04 11.11
C LEU A 678 -13.30 42.46 11.27
N LYS A 679 -12.92 43.42 10.42
CA LYS A 679 -13.45 44.80 10.44
C LYS A 679 -14.54 45.03 9.40
N LYS A 680 -14.74 44.12 8.45
CA LYS A 680 -15.75 44.22 7.40
C LYS A 680 -17.06 43.63 7.93
N ASN A 681 -18.17 44.34 7.71
CA ASN A 681 -19.52 43.86 8.06
C ASN A 681 -20.06 42.81 7.06
N GLN A 682 -19.33 42.53 5.98
CA GLN A 682 -19.72 41.57 4.92
C GLN A 682 -18.48 40.78 4.50
N ASN A 683 -18.28 39.61 5.12
CA ASN A 683 -17.28 38.63 4.69
C ASN A 683 -18.02 37.52 3.94
N GLN A 684 -18.01 37.62 2.62
CA GLN A 684 -18.89 36.85 1.74
C GLN A 684 -18.06 36.10 0.69
N ILE A 685 -18.32 34.80 0.55
CA ILE A 685 -17.84 33.96 -0.55
C ILE A 685 -18.99 33.73 -1.52
N ARG A 686 -18.76 33.92 -2.83
CA ARG A 686 -19.80 33.72 -3.84
C ARG A 686 -19.54 32.45 -4.62
N ILE A 687 -20.27 31.39 -4.31
CA ILE A 687 -20.15 30.12 -5.02
C ILE A 687 -21.24 29.97 -6.08
N SER A 688 -21.00 29.12 -7.06
CA SER A 688 -22.00 28.67 -8.02
C SER A 688 -22.08 27.16 -7.91
N CYS A 689 -23.30 26.63 -7.81
CA CYS A 689 -23.53 25.20 -7.58
C CYS A 689 -24.48 24.65 -8.66
N MET A 690 -24.32 23.36 -8.98
CA MET A 690 -25.26 22.57 -9.78
C MET A 690 -26.26 21.84 -8.85
N ASP A 691 -27.41 21.40 -9.37
CA ASP A 691 -28.40 20.66 -8.57
C ASP A 691 -27.75 19.42 -7.95
N THR A 692 -27.96 19.20 -6.65
CA THR A 692 -27.48 18.04 -5.87
C THR A 692 -25.96 17.97 -5.63
N GLU A 693 -25.22 19.07 -5.79
CA GLU A 693 -23.80 19.12 -5.40
C GLU A 693 -23.63 19.06 -3.86
N ASP A 694 -22.71 18.20 -3.41
CA ASP A 694 -22.30 18.07 -2.01
C ASP A 694 -21.41 19.27 -1.61
N VAL A 695 -22.03 20.39 -1.25
CA VAL A 695 -21.30 21.61 -0.86
C VAL A 695 -20.97 21.59 0.63
N GLU A 696 -19.74 21.96 0.97
CA GLU A 696 -19.19 21.95 2.33
C GLU A 696 -18.62 23.32 2.68
N ILE A 697 -19.07 23.89 3.79
CA ILE A 697 -18.60 25.19 4.29
C ILE A 697 -17.60 24.95 5.42
N ASN A 698 -16.39 25.49 5.28
CA ASN A 698 -15.26 25.22 6.15
C ASN A 698 -14.67 26.50 6.75
N VAL A 699 -14.16 26.37 7.97
CA VAL A 699 -13.37 27.41 8.65
C VAL A 699 -12.17 26.74 9.29
N GLU A 700 -10.97 27.19 8.95
CA GLU A 700 -9.69 26.76 9.51
C GLU A 700 -9.04 27.89 10.32
N VAL A 701 -8.37 27.52 11.40
CA VAL A 701 -7.74 28.45 12.34
C VAL A 701 -6.25 28.14 12.46
N GLU A 702 -5.44 29.20 12.58
CA GLU A 702 -4.00 29.11 12.79
C GLU A 702 -3.64 28.84 14.25
N GLU A 703 -2.49 28.20 14.49
CA GLU A 703 -2.03 27.88 15.85
C GLU A 703 -1.92 29.15 16.72
N GLY A 704 -2.41 29.12 17.95
CA GLY A 704 -2.42 30.24 18.89
C GLY A 704 -3.47 31.33 18.61
N VAL A 705 -4.43 31.08 17.71
CA VAL A 705 -5.51 32.02 17.38
C VAL A 705 -6.85 31.54 17.93
N ILE A 706 -7.53 32.44 18.64
CA ILE A 706 -8.87 32.24 19.18
C ILE A 706 -9.86 33.08 18.35
N LEU A 707 -10.68 32.40 17.57
CA LEU A 707 -11.79 32.93 16.79
C LEU A 707 -13.12 32.42 17.36
N GLU A 708 -14.16 33.25 17.30
CA GLU A 708 -15.53 32.89 17.67
C GLU A 708 -16.42 33.09 16.45
N ILE A 709 -17.15 32.05 16.06
CA ILE A 709 -18.09 32.06 14.94
C ILE A 709 -19.47 32.34 15.53
N ASN A 710 -20.01 33.51 15.19
CA ASN A 710 -21.32 33.95 15.62
C ASN A 710 -22.41 33.32 14.74
N SER A 711 -22.23 33.36 13.42
CA SER A 711 -23.20 32.79 12.48
C SER A 711 -22.56 32.51 11.11
N ILE A 712 -23.10 31.52 10.41
CA ILE A 712 -22.81 31.27 8.99
C ILE A 712 -24.14 31.17 8.27
N SER A 713 -24.33 31.98 7.23
CA SER A 713 -25.54 31.94 6.42
C SER A 713 -25.17 31.74 4.97
N TYR A 714 -26.07 31.13 4.20
CA TYR A 714 -25.98 31.17 2.75
C TYR A 714 -27.34 31.55 2.16
N GLU A 715 -27.30 32.26 1.03
CA GLU A 715 -28.51 32.71 0.33
C GLU A 715 -28.32 32.58 -1.18
N LYS A 716 -29.30 31.97 -1.85
CA LYS A 716 -29.38 31.93 -3.31
C LYS A 716 -29.71 33.33 -3.84
N ILE A 717 -28.76 33.93 -4.54
CA ILE A 717 -28.91 35.28 -5.10
C ILE A 717 -29.32 35.28 -6.57
N SER A 718 -29.14 34.16 -7.26
CA SER A 718 -29.50 34.00 -8.66
C SER A 718 -29.77 32.53 -8.98
N ASN A 719 -30.73 32.27 -9.87
CA ASN A 719 -30.94 30.96 -10.47
C ASN A 719 -29.91 30.64 -11.58
N GLN A 720 -29.01 31.57 -11.88
CA GLN A 720 -28.01 31.42 -12.93
C GLN A 720 -26.75 30.72 -12.38
N TYR A 721 -26.23 29.76 -13.14
CA TYR A 721 -24.97 29.08 -12.89
C TYR A 721 -23.81 29.83 -13.57
N LEU A 722 -22.80 30.20 -12.78
CA LEU A 722 -21.64 30.94 -13.28
C LEU A 722 -20.58 29.97 -13.85
N VAL A 723 -20.54 29.88 -15.18
CA VAL A 723 -19.76 28.86 -15.88
C VAL A 723 -18.25 29.03 -15.68
N GLY A 724 -17.58 27.94 -15.29
CA GLY A 724 -16.12 27.86 -15.18
C GLY A 724 -15.54 28.54 -13.95
N LYS A 725 -16.36 29.10 -13.05
CA LYS A 725 -15.88 29.66 -11.78
C LYS A 725 -15.50 28.56 -10.79
N ASP A 726 -16.31 27.52 -10.75
CA ASP A 726 -16.15 26.32 -9.92
C ASP A 726 -14.82 25.61 -10.20
N CYS A 727 -14.44 25.44 -11.48
CA CYS A 727 -13.18 24.80 -11.88
C CYS A 727 -12.30 25.74 -12.74
N SER A 728 -11.95 26.91 -12.21
CA SER A 728 -11.29 27.98 -12.97
C SER A 728 -9.96 27.59 -13.65
N GLN A 729 -9.12 26.77 -13.00
CA GLN A 729 -7.84 26.35 -13.58
C GLN A 729 -8.04 25.41 -14.78
N ASP A 730 -8.98 24.48 -14.68
CA ASP A 730 -9.28 23.51 -15.74
C ASP A 730 -9.88 24.22 -16.96
N MET A 731 -10.84 25.11 -16.73
CA MET A 731 -11.48 25.91 -17.78
C MET A 731 -10.46 26.83 -18.47
N GLN A 732 -9.58 27.49 -17.72
CA GLN A 732 -8.50 28.30 -18.29
C GLN A 732 -7.55 27.45 -19.16
N GLY A 733 -7.21 26.24 -18.73
CA GLY A 733 -6.37 25.32 -19.50
C GLY A 733 -6.99 24.93 -20.85
N VAL A 734 -8.32 24.80 -20.91
CA VAL A 734 -9.07 24.59 -22.17
C VAL A 734 -9.08 25.87 -23.01
N ILE A 735 -9.52 27.00 -22.44
CA ILE A 735 -9.74 28.25 -23.20
C ILE A 735 -8.42 28.82 -23.74
N THR A 736 -7.32 28.78 -22.98
CA THR A 736 -6.02 29.31 -23.41
C THR A 736 -5.48 28.60 -24.66
N LYS A 737 -5.90 27.35 -24.91
CA LYS A 737 -5.54 26.61 -26.13
C LYS A 737 -6.30 27.07 -27.38
N ILE A 738 -7.44 27.71 -27.22
CA ILE A 738 -8.35 28.11 -28.32
C ILE A 738 -8.55 29.62 -28.45
N GLU A 739 -8.17 30.42 -27.44
CA GLU A 739 -8.43 31.86 -27.40
C GLU A 739 -7.88 32.64 -28.62
N ASN A 740 -6.81 32.13 -29.23
CA ASN A 740 -6.13 32.72 -30.38
C ASN A 740 -6.44 32.00 -31.70
N ILE A 741 -7.45 31.11 -31.74
CA ILE A 741 -7.78 30.29 -32.91
C ILE A 741 -9.21 30.60 -33.35
N ASP A 742 -9.38 30.94 -34.64
CA ASP A 742 -10.70 31.11 -35.23
C ASP A 742 -11.40 29.76 -35.46
N PRO A 743 -12.72 29.67 -35.19
CA PRO A 743 -13.62 30.74 -34.73
C PRO A 743 -13.61 30.96 -33.20
N GLN A 744 -13.70 32.22 -32.76
CA GLN A 744 -13.78 32.65 -31.36
C GLN A 744 -15.13 32.35 -30.65
N GLN A 745 -15.97 31.51 -31.25
CA GLN A 745 -17.27 31.08 -30.74
C GLN A 745 -17.12 29.81 -29.89
N ILE A 746 -17.44 29.91 -28.61
CA ILE A 746 -17.44 28.81 -27.65
C ILE A 746 -18.88 28.46 -27.28
N ASN A 747 -19.26 27.23 -27.58
CA ASN A 747 -20.53 26.64 -27.25
C ASN A 747 -20.36 25.82 -25.96
N TYR A 748 -20.93 26.30 -24.86
CA TYR A 748 -20.98 25.53 -23.62
C TYR A 748 -22.14 24.56 -23.67
N PHE A 749 -21.84 23.27 -23.56
CA PHE A 749 -22.88 22.26 -23.57
C PHE A 749 -23.41 22.01 -22.17
N SER A 750 -24.73 22.03 -22.04
CA SER A 750 -25.43 21.69 -20.81
C SER A 750 -26.47 20.59 -21.02
N ILE A 751 -26.53 19.67 -20.07
CA ILE A 751 -27.59 18.66 -19.94
C ILE A 751 -28.80 19.14 -19.13
N HIS A 752 -28.70 20.29 -18.46
CA HIS A 752 -29.73 20.82 -17.58
C HIS A 752 -30.59 21.85 -18.33
N GLU A 753 -31.72 21.40 -18.87
CA GLU A 753 -32.56 22.24 -19.74
C GLU A 753 -33.23 23.42 -19.01
N ASP A 754 -33.47 23.28 -17.71
CA ASP A 754 -34.14 24.28 -16.87
C ASP A 754 -33.17 25.26 -16.18
N MET A 755 -31.86 25.14 -16.44
CA MET A 755 -30.83 25.95 -15.82
C MET A 755 -30.47 27.17 -16.68
N GLU A 756 -30.40 28.35 -16.06
CA GLU A 756 -29.85 29.54 -16.71
C GLU A 756 -28.33 29.62 -16.48
N TYR A 757 -27.57 30.06 -17.49
CA TYR A 757 -26.11 30.13 -17.43
C TYR A 757 -25.62 31.57 -17.56
N ASP A 758 -24.67 31.95 -16.72
CA ASP A 758 -23.97 33.23 -16.78
C ASP A 758 -22.50 33.04 -17.15
N PHE A 759 -22.06 33.75 -18.19
CA PHE A 759 -20.68 33.77 -18.68
C PHE A 759 -19.93 35.04 -18.30
N SER A 760 -20.48 35.88 -17.42
CA SER A 760 -19.88 37.17 -17.01
C SER A 760 -18.45 36.99 -16.48
N TYR A 761 -18.18 35.91 -15.74
CA TYR A 761 -16.84 35.53 -15.29
C TYR A 761 -15.88 35.30 -16.46
N LEU A 762 -16.24 34.42 -17.40
CA LEU A 762 -15.41 34.10 -18.56
C LEU A 762 -15.25 35.30 -19.51
N LYS A 763 -16.28 36.12 -19.70
CA LYS A 763 -16.20 37.37 -20.49
C LYS A 763 -15.29 38.42 -19.84
N GLY A 764 -15.18 38.42 -18.51
CA GLY A 764 -14.24 39.27 -17.79
C GLY A 764 -12.78 38.88 -18.04
N LEU A 765 -12.51 37.58 -18.18
CA LEU A 765 -11.16 37.04 -18.47
C LEU A 765 -10.82 37.06 -19.95
N TYR A 766 -11.79 36.77 -20.82
CA TYR A 766 -11.63 36.61 -22.27
C TYR A 766 -12.67 37.45 -23.01
N PRO A 767 -12.46 38.78 -23.14
CA PRO A 767 -13.45 39.70 -23.69
C PRO A 767 -13.77 39.46 -25.17
N GLU A 768 -12.80 38.91 -25.91
CA GLU A 768 -12.88 38.68 -27.35
C GLU A 768 -13.64 37.39 -27.71
N LEU A 769 -13.92 36.51 -26.74
CA LEU A 769 -14.61 35.24 -26.97
C LEU A 769 -16.13 35.39 -26.79
N SER A 770 -16.89 34.79 -27.70
CA SER A 770 -18.34 34.72 -27.58
C SER A 770 -18.78 33.37 -27.03
N PHE A 771 -19.58 33.41 -25.96
CA PHE A 771 -20.08 32.22 -25.28
C PHE A 771 -21.59 32.07 -25.51
N THR A 772 -22.02 30.86 -25.87
CA THR A 772 -23.44 30.50 -25.95
C THR A 772 -23.70 29.15 -25.32
N VAL A 773 -24.83 29.00 -24.62
CA VAL A 773 -25.29 27.70 -24.11
C VAL A 773 -25.97 26.92 -25.21
N ILE A 774 -25.67 25.62 -25.29
CA ILE A 774 -26.36 24.67 -26.14
C ILE A 774 -26.82 23.50 -25.29
N ASN A 775 -28.07 23.07 -25.48
CA ASN A 775 -28.67 21.94 -24.77
C ASN A 775 -28.76 20.72 -25.70
N THR A 776 -28.96 19.54 -25.12
CA THR A 776 -29.16 18.24 -25.81
C THR A 776 -30.14 18.33 -26.99
N ALA A 777 -31.30 19.00 -26.83
CA ALA A 777 -32.31 19.16 -27.89
C ALA A 777 -31.90 20.09 -29.06
N LYS A 778 -30.82 20.88 -28.93
CA LYS A 778 -30.36 21.86 -29.92
C LYS A 778 -29.06 21.49 -30.62
N LEU A 779 -28.43 20.37 -30.26
CA LEU A 779 -27.10 20.01 -30.76
C LEU A 779 -27.05 19.79 -32.28
N GLU A 780 -28.15 19.30 -32.90
CA GLU A 780 -28.26 19.14 -34.36
C GLU A 780 -28.41 20.47 -35.13
N ASN A 781 -28.87 21.54 -34.43
CA ASN A 781 -29.21 22.85 -35.00
C ASN A 781 -28.16 23.95 -34.72
N ALA A 782 -27.07 23.62 -34.02
CA ALA A 782 -26.00 24.55 -33.67
C ALA A 782 -25.14 24.96 -34.89
N GLU A 783 -24.61 26.19 -34.89
CA GLU A 783 -23.73 26.68 -35.96
C GLU A 783 -22.52 25.76 -36.17
N ASN A 784 -22.20 25.45 -37.43
CA ASN A 784 -21.16 24.47 -37.79
C ASN A 784 -19.73 24.88 -37.38
N ASN A 785 -19.51 26.14 -37.03
CA ASN A 785 -18.19 26.75 -36.89
C ASN A 785 -17.98 27.26 -35.44
N GLY A 786 -17.67 26.35 -34.52
CA GLY A 786 -17.39 26.69 -33.12
C GLY A 786 -16.73 25.56 -32.34
N TYR A 787 -16.15 25.90 -31.19
CA TYR A 787 -15.68 24.94 -30.19
C TYR A 787 -16.81 24.57 -29.24
N TYR A 788 -16.81 23.34 -28.73
CA TYR A 788 -17.81 22.85 -27.79
C TYR A 788 -17.11 22.43 -26.51
N ILE A 789 -17.50 23.00 -25.38
CA ILE A 789 -16.98 22.63 -24.06
C ILE A 789 -18.06 21.84 -23.35
N LEU A 790 -17.68 20.67 -22.84
CA LEU A 790 -18.57 19.77 -22.10
C LEU A 790 -17.95 19.41 -20.76
N GLU A 791 -18.78 19.26 -19.74
CA GLU A 791 -18.39 18.71 -18.45
C GLU A 791 -18.24 17.20 -18.53
N ARG A 792 -17.12 16.68 -18.00
CA ARG A 792 -16.71 15.28 -18.16
C ARG A 792 -17.40 14.33 -17.18
N ALA A 793 -17.82 14.82 -16.01
CA ALA A 793 -18.35 14.00 -14.91
C ALA A 793 -19.77 13.44 -15.15
N ASN A 794 -20.56 14.05 -16.04
CA ASN A 794 -22.02 13.81 -16.12
C ASN A 794 -22.53 13.35 -17.50
N MET A 795 -21.66 12.90 -18.42
CA MET A 795 -22.08 12.61 -19.80
C MET A 795 -21.45 11.37 -20.43
N ASP A 796 -22.25 10.63 -21.20
CA ASP A 796 -21.78 9.57 -22.10
C ASP A 796 -21.14 10.19 -23.35
N ILE A 797 -19.83 10.44 -23.31
CA ILE A 797 -19.11 11.02 -24.45
C ILE A 797 -19.29 10.23 -25.75
N PHE A 798 -19.55 8.92 -25.67
CA PHE A 798 -19.72 8.09 -26.86
C PHE A 798 -20.99 8.40 -27.66
N GLU A 799 -21.94 9.15 -27.10
CA GLU A 799 -23.10 9.66 -27.86
C GLU A 799 -22.72 10.73 -28.88
N TYR A 800 -21.58 11.40 -28.68
CA TYR A 800 -21.18 12.57 -29.47
C TYR A 800 -20.04 12.27 -30.44
N LEU A 801 -19.28 11.20 -30.21
CA LEU A 801 -18.09 10.87 -31.00
C LEU A 801 -18.37 10.45 -32.44
N ASP A 802 -19.63 10.20 -32.83
CA ASP A 802 -19.99 9.98 -34.22
C ASP A 802 -20.02 11.30 -35.02
N ASP A 803 -20.50 12.40 -34.42
CA ASP A 803 -20.66 13.71 -35.07
C ASP A 803 -19.56 14.74 -34.73
N TYR A 804 -18.81 14.51 -33.66
CA TYR A 804 -17.80 15.43 -33.13
C TYR A 804 -16.42 14.77 -32.99
N ASP A 805 -15.36 15.56 -33.19
CA ASP A 805 -13.98 15.21 -32.87
C ASP A 805 -13.61 15.78 -31.49
N CYS A 806 -13.11 14.93 -30.61
CA CYS A 806 -12.51 15.30 -29.34
C CYS A 806 -11.07 15.78 -29.54
N LEU A 807 -10.84 17.06 -29.27
CA LEU A 807 -9.56 17.73 -29.46
C LEU A 807 -8.65 17.55 -28.24
N MET A 808 -9.20 17.75 -27.04
CA MET A 808 -8.48 17.56 -25.78
C MET A 808 -9.44 17.37 -24.62
N ALA A 809 -8.92 16.84 -23.51
CA ALA A 809 -9.56 16.87 -22.20
C ALA A 809 -8.60 17.51 -21.20
N ASN A 810 -9.13 18.35 -20.30
CA ASN A 810 -8.36 18.97 -19.23
C ASN A 810 -9.21 19.02 -17.96
N GLY A 811 -8.81 18.25 -16.94
CA GLY A 811 -9.55 18.07 -15.70
C GLY A 811 -11.02 17.72 -15.95
N ASN A 812 -11.92 18.58 -15.47
CA ASN A 812 -13.37 18.42 -15.57
C ASN A 812 -13.98 18.75 -16.94
N TYR A 813 -13.22 19.29 -17.90
CA TYR A 813 -13.77 19.72 -19.19
C TYR A 813 -13.19 18.95 -20.38
N ILE A 814 -14.03 18.72 -21.38
CA ILE A 814 -13.67 18.19 -22.70
C ILE A 814 -13.95 19.23 -23.77
N LEU A 815 -13.00 19.39 -24.68
CA LEU A 815 -13.10 20.24 -25.86
C LEU A 815 -13.40 19.40 -27.10
N LEU A 816 -14.57 19.65 -27.71
CA LEU A 816 -15.00 19.03 -28.95
C LEU A 816 -15.10 20.07 -30.09
N THR A 817 -15.08 19.56 -31.31
CA THR A 817 -15.44 20.31 -32.52
C THR A 817 -16.27 19.42 -33.44
N ARG A 818 -17.20 19.99 -34.21
CA ARG A 818 -18.00 19.20 -35.16
C ARG A 818 -17.13 18.66 -36.30
N LYS A 819 -17.35 17.41 -36.69
CA LYS A 819 -16.64 16.81 -37.82
C LYS A 819 -16.93 17.57 -39.10
N GLY A 820 -15.90 17.75 -39.93
CA GLY A 820 -16.02 18.39 -41.23
C GLY A 820 -15.97 19.92 -41.24
N ASN A 821 -15.83 20.60 -40.09
CA ASN A 821 -15.72 22.06 -40.02
C ASN A 821 -14.29 22.61 -40.19
N GLY A 822 -13.29 21.74 -40.32
CA GLY A 822 -11.89 22.11 -40.56
C GLY A 822 -11.06 22.45 -39.32
N ILE A 823 -11.69 22.64 -38.15
CA ILE A 823 -11.00 23.00 -36.89
C ILE A 823 -10.06 21.88 -36.42
N ALA A 824 -10.50 20.62 -36.44
CA ALA A 824 -9.64 19.48 -36.12
C ALA A 824 -8.41 19.38 -37.04
N GLY A 825 -8.54 19.81 -38.29
CA GLY A 825 -7.43 19.89 -39.25
C GLY A 825 -6.44 21.02 -38.93
N LEU A 826 -6.91 22.16 -38.40
CA LEU A 826 -6.07 23.25 -37.91
C LEU A 826 -5.32 22.83 -36.63
N TRP A 827 -6.01 22.17 -35.71
CA TRP A 827 -5.44 21.60 -34.48
C TRP A 827 -4.24 20.69 -34.79
N LYS A 828 -4.42 19.74 -35.72
CA LYS A 828 -3.33 18.85 -36.18
C LYS A 828 -2.15 19.62 -36.82
N LYS A 829 -2.40 20.71 -37.55
CA LYS A 829 -1.33 21.53 -38.17
C LYS A 829 -0.47 22.29 -37.16
N MET A 830 -0.99 22.54 -35.96
CA MET A 830 -0.25 23.18 -34.85
C MET A 830 0.67 22.19 -34.11
N GLY A 831 0.67 20.91 -34.51
CA GLY A 831 1.45 19.87 -33.85
C GLY A 831 0.76 19.25 -32.65
N GLU A 832 -0.50 19.61 -32.38
CA GLU A 832 -1.31 19.04 -31.30
C GLU A 832 -2.01 17.75 -31.80
N LYS A 833 -1.99 16.68 -30.98
CA LYS A 833 -2.70 15.42 -31.27
C LYS A 833 -4.11 15.50 -30.66
N GLY A 834 -5.13 15.12 -31.42
CA GLY A 834 -6.50 15.01 -30.90
C GLY A 834 -6.67 13.77 -30.03
N CYS A 835 -7.67 13.78 -29.14
CA CYS A 835 -8.00 12.67 -28.25
C CYS A 835 -8.93 11.62 -28.88
N SER A 836 -9.56 11.92 -30.03
CA SER A 836 -10.37 10.95 -30.77
C SER A 836 -10.08 10.94 -32.28
N GLU A 837 -10.31 9.79 -32.91
CA GLU A 837 -10.27 9.61 -34.36
C GLU A 837 -11.24 8.49 -34.78
N ASP A 838 -12.06 8.72 -35.81
CA ASP A 838 -13.05 7.74 -36.34
C ASP A 838 -14.00 7.13 -35.28
N GLY A 839 -14.38 7.92 -34.28
CA GLY A 839 -15.24 7.51 -33.17
C GLY A 839 -14.53 6.69 -32.09
N PHE A 840 -13.23 6.44 -32.24
CA PHE A 840 -12.38 5.93 -31.17
C PHE A 840 -11.84 7.09 -30.35
N ILE A 841 -11.87 6.95 -29.03
CA ILE A 841 -11.27 7.88 -28.08
C ILE A 841 -10.14 7.19 -27.31
N ASP A 842 -9.10 7.93 -26.99
CA ASP A 842 -8.05 7.47 -26.08
C ASP A 842 -8.66 7.14 -24.70
N ILE A 843 -8.39 5.93 -24.20
CA ILE A 843 -8.97 5.45 -22.94
C ILE A 843 -8.52 6.29 -21.74
N ASP A 844 -7.38 6.98 -21.83
CA ASP A 844 -6.90 7.86 -20.76
C ASP A 844 -7.83 9.09 -20.59
N VAL A 845 -8.56 9.48 -21.65
CA VAL A 845 -9.64 10.49 -21.58
C VAL A 845 -10.86 9.98 -20.82
N LEU A 846 -10.89 8.72 -20.38
CA LEU A 846 -11.96 8.18 -19.55
C LEU A 846 -11.50 7.89 -18.10
N ARG A 847 -10.20 8.06 -17.80
CA ARG A 847 -9.64 7.86 -16.46
C ARG A 847 -9.83 9.11 -15.62
N LEU A 848 -10.86 9.11 -14.78
CA LEU A 848 -11.18 10.19 -13.84
C LEU A 848 -11.59 9.67 -12.47
N ASN A 849 -10.95 10.22 -11.46
CA ASN A 849 -11.52 10.33 -10.13
C ASN A 849 -12.72 11.30 -10.16
N THR A 850 -13.56 11.23 -9.14
CA THR A 850 -14.69 12.17 -8.96
C THR A 850 -14.25 13.63 -8.79
N ASP A 851 -12.96 13.88 -8.53
CA ASP A 851 -12.35 15.20 -8.28
C ASP A 851 -11.60 15.77 -9.50
N GLY A 852 -11.85 15.24 -10.71
CA GLY A 852 -11.20 15.73 -11.93
C GLY A 852 -9.77 15.20 -12.18
N THR A 853 -9.17 14.48 -11.23
CA THR A 853 -7.81 13.92 -11.36
C THR A 853 -7.81 12.54 -12.02
N ILE A 854 -6.68 12.12 -12.60
CA ILE A 854 -6.58 10.84 -13.34
C ILE A 854 -6.26 9.68 -12.38
N TYR A 855 -6.98 8.55 -12.46
CA TYR A 855 -6.68 7.32 -11.70
C TYR A 855 -5.21 6.92 -11.88
N SER A 856 -4.47 6.67 -10.79
CA SER A 856 -3.14 6.05 -10.86
C SER A 856 -3.21 4.62 -11.38
N ASP A 857 -4.35 3.96 -11.15
CA ASP A 857 -4.62 2.60 -11.57
C ASP A 857 -5.23 2.59 -12.97
N ASN A 858 -4.94 1.53 -13.74
CA ASN A 858 -5.49 1.32 -15.07
C ASN A 858 -6.94 0.83 -14.97
N ASN A 859 -7.87 1.72 -14.61
CA ASN A 859 -9.29 1.41 -14.42
C ASN A 859 -10.20 2.52 -14.97
N VAL A 860 -11.29 2.17 -15.65
CA VAL A 860 -12.31 3.11 -16.17
C VAL A 860 -13.72 2.54 -15.99
N PHE A 861 -14.71 3.39 -15.73
CA PHE A 861 -16.13 3.00 -15.67
C PHE A 861 -16.82 3.42 -16.97
N LEU A 862 -17.71 2.57 -17.49
CA LEU A 862 -18.44 2.83 -18.73
C LEU A 862 -19.94 2.65 -18.52
N ASN A 863 -20.73 3.35 -19.33
CA ASN A 863 -22.17 3.15 -19.39
C ASN A 863 -22.53 1.83 -20.09
N GLN A 864 -23.78 1.40 -19.91
CA GLN A 864 -24.33 0.23 -20.61
C GLN A 864 -24.10 0.34 -22.13
N GLY A 865 -23.58 -0.73 -22.74
CA GLY A 865 -23.33 -0.77 -24.17
C GLY A 865 -22.34 -1.85 -24.58
N THR A 866 -22.16 -2.00 -25.89
CA THR A 866 -21.14 -2.87 -26.49
C THR A 866 -20.04 -2.01 -27.09
N TYR A 867 -18.80 -2.23 -26.66
CA TYR A 867 -17.63 -1.44 -27.01
C TYR A 867 -16.58 -2.26 -27.73
N LYS A 868 -15.91 -1.62 -28.68
CA LYS A 868 -14.69 -2.10 -29.33
C LYS A 868 -13.49 -1.45 -28.68
N VAL A 869 -12.59 -2.24 -28.14
CA VAL A 869 -11.30 -1.77 -27.64
C VAL A 869 -10.22 -2.21 -28.62
N ILE A 870 -9.31 -1.30 -28.93
CA ILE A 870 -8.15 -1.56 -29.76
C ILE A 870 -6.91 -1.23 -28.95
N PHE A 871 -6.00 -2.18 -28.92
CA PHE A 871 -4.68 -2.05 -28.33
C PHE A 871 -3.67 -1.98 -29.47
N SER A 872 -2.84 -0.95 -29.51
CA SER A 872 -1.81 -0.78 -30.53
C SER A 872 -0.48 -0.40 -29.91
N SER A 873 0.58 -1.12 -30.26
CA SER A 873 1.94 -0.67 -30.02
C SER A 873 2.93 -1.36 -30.95
N PRO A 874 3.81 -0.60 -31.63
CA PRO A 874 4.89 -1.18 -32.42
C PRO A 874 6.06 -1.74 -31.59
N ASN A 875 6.14 -1.40 -30.29
CA ASN A 875 7.34 -1.63 -29.46
C ASN A 875 7.05 -2.38 -28.14
N VAL A 876 5.80 -2.68 -27.82
CA VAL A 876 5.46 -3.47 -26.62
C VAL A 876 5.65 -4.96 -26.95
N ILE A 877 6.59 -5.60 -26.26
CA ILE A 877 6.74 -7.06 -26.22
C ILE A 877 6.25 -7.51 -24.85
N GLY A 878 5.23 -8.36 -24.77
CA GLY A 878 4.63 -8.74 -23.50
C GLY A 878 3.18 -9.20 -23.59
N ASP A 879 2.47 -9.16 -22.47
CA ASP A 879 1.05 -9.48 -22.42
C ASP A 879 0.23 -8.41 -21.68
N ILE A 880 -1.02 -8.23 -22.10
CA ILE A 880 -1.99 -7.39 -21.40
C ILE A 880 -3.07 -8.30 -20.85
N GLU A 881 -3.27 -8.26 -19.54
CA GLU A 881 -4.46 -8.83 -18.91
C GLU A 881 -5.53 -7.73 -18.87
N PHE A 882 -6.57 -7.88 -19.69
CA PHE A 882 -7.70 -6.98 -19.75
C PHE A 882 -8.88 -7.57 -18.98
N HIS A 883 -9.40 -6.83 -18.02
CA HIS A 883 -10.50 -7.22 -17.15
C HIS A 883 -11.71 -6.36 -17.47
N ALA A 884 -12.84 -7.01 -17.77
CA ALA A 884 -14.14 -6.38 -17.96
C ALA A 884 -15.14 -7.07 -17.03
N GLY A 885 -15.37 -6.50 -15.84
CA GLY A 885 -16.11 -7.19 -14.77
C GLY A 885 -15.49 -8.55 -14.43
N ASN A 886 -16.26 -9.64 -14.58
CA ASN A 886 -15.79 -11.01 -14.30
C ASN A 886 -15.05 -11.67 -15.48
N LYS A 887 -14.96 -11.02 -16.65
CA LYS A 887 -14.31 -11.56 -17.83
C LYS A 887 -12.85 -11.10 -17.86
N ILE A 888 -11.93 -12.04 -18.05
CA ILE A 888 -10.50 -11.77 -18.20
C ILE A 888 -10.09 -12.20 -19.60
N GLU A 889 -9.47 -11.30 -20.35
CA GLU A 889 -8.92 -11.56 -21.68
C GLU A 889 -7.43 -11.26 -21.65
N LYS A 890 -6.62 -12.24 -22.06
CA LYS A 890 -5.17 -12.11 -22.12
C LYS A 890 -4.76 -11.83 -23.57
N ILE A 891 -4.03 -10.74 -23.79
CA ILE A 891 -3.61 -10.27 -25.11
C ILE A 891 -2.10 -10.32 -25.18
N ASP A 892 -1.55 -11.21 -26.00
CA ASP A 892 -0.10 -11.32 -26.18
C ASP A 892 0.37 -10.42 -27.34
N PHE A 893 1.29 -9.50 -27.07
CA PHE A 893 1.99 -8.68 -28.05
C PHE A 893 3.35 -9.28 -28.37
N ASP A 894 3.56 -9.64 -29.64
CA ASP A 894 4.81 -10.15 -30.18
C ASP A 894 5.32 -9.28 -31.35
N GLU A 895 6.52 -9.55 -31.87
CA GLU A 895 7.13 -8.80 -32.99
C GLU A 895 6.29 -8.79 -34.29
N LYS A 896 5.21 -9.59 -34.37
CA LYS A 896 4.34 -9.72 -35.55
C LYS A 896 2.94 -9.14 -35.35
N SER A 897 2.48 -9.02 -34.11
CA SER A 897 1.13 -8.59 -33.72
C SER A 897 1.18 -7.27 -32.96
N THR A 898 1.22 -6.16 -33.69
CA THR A 898 1.30 -4.80 -33.13
C THR A 898 -0.06 -4.16 -32.87
N LYS A 899 -1.16 -4.85 -33.20
CA LYS A 899 -2.53 -4.36 -33.02
C LYS A 899 -3.51 -5.49 -32.71
N TYR A 900 -4.23 -5.38 -31.61
CA TYR A 900 -5.27 -6.33 -31.20
C TYR A 900 -6.60 -5.61 -30.96
N SER A 901 -7.72 -6.28 -31.22
CA SER A 901 -9.05 -5.69 -31.00
C SER A 901 -9.98 -6.68 -30.35
N ILE A 902 -10.69 -6.21 -29.33
CA ILE A 902 -11.68 -6.98 -28.57
C ILE A 902 -13.02 -6.26 -28.58
N THR A 903 -14.08 -7.05 -28.46
CA THR A 903 -15.43 -6.54 -28.24
C THR A 903 -15.91 -6.97 -26.86
N ILE A 904 -16.38 -6.00 -26.10
CA ILE A 904 -16.83 -6.16 -24.72
C ILE A 904 -18.24 -5.58 -24.58
N SER A 905 -19.05 -6.19 -23.72
CA SER A 905 -20.39 -5.70 -23.41
C SER A 905 -20.42 -5.32 -21.93
N ILE A 906 -20.86 -4.10 -21.63
CA ILE A 906 -21.03 -3.54 -20.30
C ILE A 906 -22.52 -3.51 -19.97
N LYS A 907 -22.90 -4.13 -18.86
CA LYS A 907 -24.30 -4.32 -18.45
C LYS A 907 -24.86 -3.09 -17.76
N ASP A 908 -24.10 -2.48 -16.86
CA ASP A 908 -24.51 -1.33 -16.04
C ASP A 908 -23.29 -0.50 -15.63
N ASN A 909 -23.57 0.71 -15.12
CA ASN A 909 -22.56 1.73 -14.83
C ASN A 909 -21.64 1.37 -13.63
N ASN A 910 -21.89 0.25 -12.93
CA ASN A 910 -21.05 -0.22 -11.83
C ASN A 910 -19.93 -1.17 -12.31
N GLN A 911 -19.89 -1.51 -13.59
CA GLN A 911 -18.85 -2.37 -14.15
C GLN A 911 -17.66 -1.52 -14.61
N SER A 912 -16.48 -1.89 -14.13
CA SER A 912 -15.23 -1.24 -14.53
C SER A 912 -14.45 -2.09 -15.52
N LEU A 913 -13.66 -1.41 -16.33
CA LEU A 913 -12.63 -1.98 -17.18
C LEU A 913 -11.28 -1.68 -16.58
N SER A 914 -10.51 -2.72 -16.28
CA SER A 914 -9.14 -2.55 -15.81
C SER A 914 -8.16 -3.34 -16.62
N TRP A 915 -6.92 -2.88 -16.77
CA TRP A 915 -5.91 -3.60 -17.53
C TRP A 915 -4.54 -3.59 -16.86
N LYS A 916 -3.84 -4.71 -16.97
CA LYS A 916 -2.49 -4.87 -16.47
C LYS A 916 -1.56 -5.15 -17.65
N VAL A 917 -0.56 -4.30 -17.81
CA VAL A 917 0.43 -4.42 -18.89
C VAL A 917 1.67 -5.09 -18.31
N ASN A 918 1.98 -6.28 -18.81
CA ASN A 918 3.21 -7.01 -18.53
C ASN A 918 4.16 -6.83 -19.73
N SER A 919 4.72 -5.63 -19.87
CA SER A 919 5.68 -5.28 -20.95
C SER A 919 7.13 -5.58 -20.52
N ASP A 920 7.92 -6.21 -21.41
CA ASP A 920 9.33 -6.54 -21.16
C ASP A 920 10.22 -5.28 -21.03
N ASP A 921 9.86 -4.18 -21.70
CA ASP A 921 10.62 -2.92 -21.74
C ASP A 921 9.92 -1.76 -20.98
N GLY A 922 8.75 -1.99 -20.40
CA GLY A 922 8.01 -0.99 -19.61
C GLY A 922 7.22 0.03 -20.42
N GLU A 923 7.14 -0.11 -21.74
CA GLU A 923 6.29 0.72 -22.59
C GLU A 923 4.80 0.37 -22.44
N MET A 924 3.93 1.39 -22.46
CA MET A 924 2.47 1.25 -22.43
C MET A 924 1.93 1.21 -23.87
N PRO A 925 0.97 0.33 -24.18
CA PRO A 925 0.29 0.32 -25.46
C PRO A 925 -0.69 1.49 -25.55
N GLU A 926 -0.89 2.01 -26.76
CA GLU A 926 -1.97 2.94 -27.03
C GLU A 926 -3.30 2.16 -27.00
N ILE A 927 -4.23 2.58 -26.16
CA ILE A 927 -5.52 1.93 -25.99
C ILE A 927 -6.60 2.91 -26.39
N VAL A 928 -7.34 2.56 -27.44
CA VAL A 928 -8.46 3.36 -27.91
C VAL A 928 -9.75 2.55 -27.87
N ILE A 929 -10.85 3.21 -27.54
CA ILE A 929 -12.15 2.58 -27.32
C ILE A 929 -13.25 3.30 -28.11
N ARG A 930 -14.21 2.54 -28.62
CA ARG A 930 -15.40 3.04 -29.33
C ARG A 930 -16.64 2.28 -28.91
N ARG A 931 -17.77 2.97 -28.70
CA ARG A 931 -19.08 2.33 -28.55
C ARG A 931 -19.62 1.92 -29.92
N ILE A 932 -19.95 0.64 -30.09
CA ILE A 932 -20.55 0.11 -31.34
C ILE A 932 -22.08 0.03 -31.21
N SER A 933 -22.59 -0.22 -30.01
CA SER A 933 -24.01 -0.26 -29.70
C SER A 933 -24.24 0.26 -28.28
N ASN A 934 -25.34 0.96 -28.05
CA ASN A 934 -25.81 1.34 -26.72
C ASN A 934 -26.53 0.19 -25.98
N GLN A 935 -26.64 -0.99 -26.61
CA GLN A 935 -27.22 -2.18 -26.01
C GLN A 935 -26.12 -3.14 -25.54
N TYR A 936 -26.35 -3.82 -24.42
CA TYR A 936 -25.53 -4.92 -23.94
C TYR A 936 -25.75 -6.16 -24.81
N SER A 937 -24.70 -6.75 -25.37
CA SER A 937 -24.81 -8.00 -26.16
C SER A 937 -24.46 -9.23 -25.32
N PHE A 938 -25.33 -10.23 -25.29
CA PHE A 938 -25.08 -11.49 -24.59
C PHE A 938 -24.17 -12.42 -25.39
N ALA A 939 -23.34 -13.18 -24.69
CA ALA A 939 -22.64 -14.32 -25.28
C ALA A 939 -23.62 -15.47 -25.53
N LEU A 940 -23.62 -16.04 -26.74
CA LEU A 940 -24.44 -17.19 -27.06
C LEU A 940 -23.83 -18.50 -26.51
N PRO A 941 -24.64 -19.54 -26.23
CA PRO A 941 -24.17 -20.78 -25.62
C PRO A 941 -23.00 -21.47 -26.36
N GLY A 942 -21.95 -21.84 -25.61
CA GLY A 942 -20.81 -22.59 -26.12
C GLY A 942 -19.76 -21.77 -26.88
N GLU A 943 -19.64 -20.47 -26.57
CA GLU A 943 -18.72 -19.51 -27.22
C GLU A 943 -18.90 -19.39 -28.76
N LYS A 944 -20.07 -19.75 -29.27
CA LYS A 944 -20.36 -19.66 -30.70
C LYS A 944 -20.85 -18.26 -31.04
N GLU A 945 -20.30 -17.65 -32.09
CA GLU A 945 -20.81 -16.37 -32.61
C GLU A 945 -22.26 -16.46 -33.10
N ARG A 946 -22.74 -17.66 -33.47
CA ARG A 946 -24.08 -17.89 -34.02
C ARG A 946 -24.62 -19.25 -33.59
N VAL A 947 -25.92 -19.33 -33.30
CA VAL A 947 -26.57 -20.60 -32.90
C VAL A 947 -27.67 -20.99 -33.88
N ARG A 948 -27.51 -22.14 -34.53
CA ARG A 948 -28.51 -22.70 -35.45
C ARG A 948 -29.59 -23.45 -34.68
N LEU A 949 -30.84 -23.06 -34.91
CA LEU A 949 -32.07 -23.59 -34.32
C LEU A 949 -32.88 -24.32 -35.41
N ASN A 950 -32.97 -25.65 -35.29
CA ASN A 950 -33.78 -26.47 -36.19
C ASN A 950 -35.28 -26.42 -35.79
N PRO A 951 -36.22 -26.66 -36.72
CA PRO A 951 -37.66 -26.75 -36.42
C PRO A 951 -37.99 -27.66 -35.23
N GLY A 952 -38.90 -27.23 -34.35
CA GLY A 952 -39.36 -27.95 -33.16
C GLY A 952 -38.33 -28.08 -32.03
N LYS A 953 -37.25 -27.29 -32.04
CA LYS A 953 -36.24 -27.27 -30.98
C LYS A 953 -36.32 -25.98 -30.17
N LYS A 954 -36.23 -26.13 -28.85
CA LYS A 954 -36.09 -25.04 -27.88
C LYS A 954 -34.62 -24.81 -27.53
N LEU A 955 -34.22 -23.56 -27.44
CA LEU A 955 -32.93 -23.12 -26.92
C LEU A 955 -33.15 -22.30 -25.66
N SER A 956 -32.61 -22.78 -24.54
CA SER A 956 -32.63 -22.06 -23.26
C SER A 956 -31.30 -21.36 -23.05
N ILE A 957 -31.33 -20.05 -22.80
CA ILE A 957 -30.15 -19.20 -22.61
C ILE A 957 -30.28 -18.49 -21.25
N PRO A 958 -29.36 -18.72 -20.30
CA PRO A 958 -29.32 -17.93 -19.07
C PRO A 958 -28.89 -16.50 -19.42
N LEU A 959 -29.59 -15.50 -18.89
CA LEU A 959 -29.34 -14.10 -19.21
C LEU A 959 -28.76 -13.33 -18.02
N PHE A 960 -29.44 -13.32 -16.87
CA PHE A 960 -29.03 -12.51 -15.71
C PHE A 960 -29.24 -13.21 -14.39
N ASP A 961 -28.45 -12.83 -13.39
CA ASP A 961 -28.77 -13.00 -11.98
C ASP A 961 -29.15 -11.61 -11.42
N ASN A 962 -30.23 -11.52 -10.63
CA ASN A 962 -30.74 -10.30 -9.98
C ASN A 962 -31.06 -9.13 -10.94
N LEU A 963 -32.23 -9.17 -11.59
CA LEU A 963 -32.79 -8.06 -12.37
C LEU A 963 -33.56 -7.09 -11.46
N GLY A 964 -33.35 -5.78 -11.62
CA GLY A 964 -34.03 -4.71 -10.86
C GLY A 964 -35.46 -4.45 -11.33
N MET A 965 -36.22 -3.62 -10.61
CA MET A 965 -37.50 -3.10 -11.12
C MET A 965 -37.23 -2.14 -12.28
N GLY A 966 -38.08 -2.17 -13.31
CA GLY A 966 -37.95 -1.30 -14.49
C GLY A 966 -38.45 -1.98 -15.77
N THR A 967 -38.37 -1.24 -16.88
CA THR A 967 -38.76 -1.71 -18.21
C THR A 967 -37.52 -2.02 -19.05
N TYR A 968 -37.52 -3.19 -19.69
CA TYR A 968 -36.35 -3.71 -20.41
C TYR A 968 -36.68 -4.04 -21.87
N GLU A 969 -35.83 -3.62 -22.78
CA GLU A 969 -35.85 -3.99 -24.20
C GLU A 969 -34.91 -5.18 -24.44
N PHE A 970 -35.43 -6.26 -25.01
CA PHE A 970 -34.63 -7.34 -25.57
C PHE A 970 -34.76 -7.34 -27.10
N THR A 971 -33.62 -7.27 -27.78
CA THR A 971 -33.56 -7.35 -29.24
C THR A 971 -32.92 -8.66 -29.66
N PHE A 972 -33.67 -9.51 -30.36
CA PHE A 972 -33.22 -10.77 -30.92
C PHE A 972 -32.96 -10.58 -32.41
N THR A 973 -31.72 -10.78 -32.85
CA THR A 973 -31.38 -10.74 -34.28
C THR A 973 -31.28 -12.17 -34.82
N MET A 974 -32.07 -12.47 -35.83
CA MET A 974 -32.16 -13.83 -36.40
C MET A 974 -32.03 -13.80 -37.92
N SER A 975 -31.38 -14.82 -38.49
CA SER A 975 -31.24 -14.98 -39.93
C SER A 975 -31.84 -16.31 -40.42
N SER A 976 -32.55 -16.29 -41.54
CA SER A 976 -33.16 -17.47 -42.16
C SER A 976 -33.27 -17.34 -43.67
N GLY A 977 -33.14 -18.45 -44.38
CA GLY A 977 -33.32 -18.51 -45.84
C GLY A 977 -34.79 -18.42 -46.30
N LYS A 978 -35.75 -18.35 -45.37
CA LYS A 978 -37.19 -18.17 -45.62
C LYS A 978 -37.78 -17.11 -44.67
N LYS A 979 -39.00 -16.65 -44.96
CA LYS A 979 -39.73 -15.69 -44.10
C LYS A 979 -39.89 -16.29 -42.69
N ILE A 980 -39.44 -15.54 -41.69
CA ILE A 980 -39.58 -15.86 -40.26
C ILE A 980 -40.97 -15.37 -39.86
N SER A 981 -41.89 -16.26 -39.50
CA SER A 981 -43.23 -15.90 -39.01
C SER A 981 -43.63 -16.64 -37.73
N ASP A 982 -42.85 -17.62 -37.29
CA ASP A 982 -43.25 -18.61 -36.28
C ASP A 982 -42.09 -18.84 -35.28
N VAL A 983 -41.73 -17.79 -34.55
CA VAL A 983 -40.73 -17.84 -33.48
C VAL A 983 -41.37 -17.36 -32.18
N GLU A 984 -41.50 -18.26 -31.22
CA GLU A 984 -41.87 -17.88 -29.85
C GLU A 984 -40.60 -17.72 -29.00
N SER A 985 -40.41 -16.53 -28.46
CA SER A 985 -39.43 -16.27 -27.40
C SER A 985 -40.15 -15.88 -26.11
N THR A 986 -39.82 -16.60 -25.03
CA THR A 986 -40.39 -16.35 -23.70
C THR A 986 -39.26 -16.20 -22.69
N LEU A 987 -39.28 -15.09 -21.95
CA LEU A 987 -38.42 -14.89 -20.78
C LEU A 987 -39.05 -15.55 -19.55
N TYR A 988 -38.23 -16.29 -18.80
CA TYR A 988 -38.59 -16.91 -17.55
C TYR A 988 -37.76 -16.31 -16.41
N ARG A 989 -38.43 -15.94 -15.32
CA ARG A 989 -37.80 -15.57 -14.04
C ARG A 989 -37.77 -16.76 -13.10
N LYS A 990 -36.71 -16.86 -12.30
CA LYS A 990 -36.53 -17.87 -11.26
C LYS A 990 -36.84 -17.26 -9.90
N VAL A 991 -37.92 -17.74 -9.27
CA VAL A 991 -38.41 -17.21 -7.98
C VAL A 991 -37.79 -18.00 -6.81
N ASP A 992 -37.49 -19.29 -7.02
CA ASP A 992 -36.77 -20.17 -6.10
C ASP A 992 -36.00 -21.26 -6.91
N PRO A 993 -35.20 -22.16 -6.29
CA PRO A 993 -34.40 -23.16 -7.03
C PRO A 993 -35.20 -24.09 -7.96
N VAL A 994 -36.51 -24.21 -7.74
CA VAL A 994 -37.40 -25.20 -8.36
C VAL A 994 -38.46 -24.56 -9.28
N ASN A 995 -38.91 -23.33 -8.99
CA ASN A 995 -40.03 -22.68 -9.68
C ASN A 995 -39.57 -21.54 -10.63
N GLU A 996 -39.98 -21.68 -11.90
CA GLU A 996 -39.78 -20.69 -12.96
C GLU A 996 -41.13 -20.15 -13.43
N VAL A 997 -41.23 -18.83 -13.60
CA VAL A 997 -42.46 -18.13 -13.99
C VAL A 997 -42.17 -17.28 -15.24
N PRO A 998 -43.00 -17.33 -16.30
CA PRO A 998 -42.80 -16.47 -17.46
C PRO A 998 -43.00 -14.99 -17.09
N LEU A 999 -42.18 -14.10 -17.66
CA LEU A 999 -42.38 -12.66 -17.60
C LEU A 999 -43.42 -12.24 -18.65
N ASN A 1000 -44.27 -11.28 -18.27
CA ASN A 1000 -45.28 -10.75 -19.18
C ASN A 1000 -44.61 -9.84 -20.22
N ILE A 1001 -44.85 -10.11 -21.50
CA ILE A 1001 -44.48 -9.22 -22.60
C ILE A 1001 -45.48 -8.05 -22.58
N VAL A 1002 -44.95 -6.84 -22.55
CA VAL A 1002 -45.73 -5.60 -22.57
C VAL A 1002 -46.02 -5.18 -24.02
N ASP A 1003 -45.03 -5.31 -24.89
CA ASP A 1003 -45.14 -5.00 -26.31
C ASP A 1003 -44.08 -5.80 -27.12
N SER A 1004 -44.30 -5.97 -28.43
CA SER A 1004 -43.36 -6.65 -29.32
C SER A 1004 -43.41 -6.11 -30.76
N ASP A 1005 -42.24 -5.76 -31.29
CA ASP A 1005 -42.08 -5.19 -32.63
C ASP A 1005 -41.16 -6.06 -33.50
N GLU A 1006 -41.59 -6.36 -34.73
CA GLU A 1006 -40.77 -7.06 -35.72
C GLU A 1006 -40.29 -6.09 -36.82
N LYS A 1007 -38.97 -5.92 -36.94
CA LYS A 1007 -38.35 -5.06 -37.95
C LYS A 1007 -37.43 -5.88 -38.87
N LYS A 1008 -37.71 -5.85 -40.18
CA LYS A 1008 -36.84 -6.45 -41.20
C LYS A 1008 -35.68 -5.52 -41.52
N THR A 1009 -34.46 -6.00 -41.35
CA THR A 1009 -33.24 -5.25 -41.65
C THR A 1009 -32.72 -5.54 -43.05
N ASP A 1010 -32.82 -6.79 -43.54
CA ASP A 1010 -32.43 -7.21 -44.89
C ASP A 1010 -33.24 -8.44 -45.38
N LYS A 1011 -33.06 -8.91 -46.64
CA LYS A 1011 -33.82 -10.05 -47.23
C LYS A 1011 -33.73 -11.38 -46.43
N ILE A 1012 -32.74 -11.52 -45.55
CA ILE A 1012 -32.39 -12.77 -44.85
C ILE A 1012 -32.38 -12.60 -43.32
N THR A 1013 -32.42 -11.36 -42.80
CA THR A 1013 -32.27 -11.06 -41.36
C THR A 1013 -33.49 -10.30 -40.82
N THR A 1014 -34.02 -10.76 -39.69
CA THR A 1014 -35.13 -10.16 -38.95
C THR A 1014 -34.68 -9.80 -37.53
N GLN A 1015 -35.05 -8.62 -37.04
CA GLN A 1015 -34.92 -8.23 -35.64
C GLN A 1015 -36.27 -8.26 -34.95
N ILE A 1016 -36.36 -8.96 -33.83
CA ILE A 1016 -37.54 -9.03 -32.97
C ILE A 1016 -37.21 -8.26 -31.69
N LYS A 1017 -37.96 -7.21 -31.41
CA LYS A 1017 -37.87 -6.42 -30.18
C LYS A 1017 -39.00 -6.81 -29.25
N GLN A 1018 -38.69 -7.06 -27.99
CA GLN A 1018 -39.67 -7.41 -26.97
C GLN A 1018 -39.43 -6.59 -25.71
N TYR A 1019 -40.51 -6.07 -25.16
CA TYR A 1019 -40.49 -5.20 -23.98
C TYR A 1019 -41.06 -5.96 -22.78
N TYR A 1020 -40.36 -5.89 -21.66
CA TYR A 1020 -40.73 -6.60 -20.44
C TYR A 1020 -40.69 -5.67 -19.24
N ASP A 1021 -41.76 -5.70 -18.45
CA ASP A 1021 -41.85 -4.98 -17.17
C ASP A 1021 -41.51 -5.89 -16.00
N VAL A 1022 -40.74 -5.34 -15.06
CA VAL A 1022 -40.32 -6.03 -13.85
C VAL A 1022 -40.85 -5.28 -12.64
N ASP A 1023 -41.81 -5.90 -11.96
CA ASP A 1023 -42.63 -5.30 -10.90
C ASP A 1023 -42.04 -5.43 -9.48
N LYS A 1024 -41.03 -6.30 -9.27
CA LYS A 1024 -40.33 -6.48 -7.98
C LYS A 1024 -38.82 -6.68 -8.15
N SER A 1025 -38.01 -6.17 -7.22
CA SER A 1025 -36.55 -6.38 -7.22
C SER A 1025 -36.16 -7.73 -6.62
N GLY A 1026 -35.08 -8.37 -7.11
CA GLY A 1026 -34.39 -9.46 -6.40
C GLY A 1026 -34.64 -10.90 -6.90
N TYR A 1027 -34.82 -11.11 -8.20
CA TYR A 1027 -34.97 -12.47 -8.76
C TYR A 1027 -33.64 -13.24 -8.85
N GLN A 1028 -33.65 -14.52 -8.46
CA GLN A 1028 -32.46 -15.39 -8.40
C GLN A 1028 -31.94 -15.86 -9.78
N GLY A 1029 -32.53 -15.39 -10.88
CA GLY A 1029 -32.09 -15.70 -12.24
C GLY A 1029 -33.15 -15.41 -13.30
N VAL A 1030 -32.75 -14.95 -14.49
CA VAL A 1030 -33.58 -14.75 -15.68
C VAL A 1030 -32.99 -15.55 -16.84
N LYS A 1031 -33.82 -16.32 -17.54
CA LYS A 1031 -33.43 -17.05 -18.75
C LYS A 1031 -34.39 -16.78 -19.89
N CYS A 1032 -33.89 -16.80 -21.12
CA CYS A 1032 -34.71 -16.78 -22.32
C CYS A 1032 -34.84 -18.19 -22.89
N VAL A 1033 -36.05 -18.57 -23.28
CA VAL A 1033 -36.29 -19.77 -24.09
C VAL A 1033 -36.79 -19.31 -25.45
N ILE A 1034 -36.08 -19.70 -26.50
CA ILE A 1034 -36.44 -19.44 -27.90
C ILE A 1034 -36.83 -20.75 -28.55
N GLU A 1035 -38.00 -20.82 -29.16
CA GLU A 1035 -38.51 -21.97 -29.88
C GLU A 1035 -38.69 -21.67 -31.37
N ASN A 1036 -38.31 -22.63 -32.22
CA ASN A 1036 -38.55 -22.55 -33.66
C ASN A 1036 -39.79 -23.36 -34.03
N ASP A 1037 -40.93 -22.70 -34.17
CA ASP A 1037 -42.19 -23.33 -34.59
C ASP A 1037 -42.38 -23.34 -36.12
N GLY A 1038 -41.46 -22.73 -36.86
CA GLY A 1038 -41.48 -22.69 -38.32
C GLY A 1038 -40.90 -23.94 -39.00
N GLU A 1039 -41.14 -24.08 -40.30
CA GLU A 1039 -40.71 -25.24 -41.10
C GLU A 1039 -39.23 -25.23 -41.53
N ALA A 1040 -38.49 -24.14 -41.27
CA ALA A 1040 -37.10 -23.96 -41.72
C ALA A 1040 -36.14 -23.69 -40.56
N PRO A 1041 -34.88 -24.17 -40.64
CA PRO A 1041 -33.87 -23.86 -39.65
C PRO A 1041 -33.50 -22.37 -39.72
N MET A 1042 -33.38 -21.75 -38.54
CA MET A 1042 -32.97 -20.36 -38.38
C MET A 1042 -31.66 -20.27 -37.58
N THR A 1043 -31.01 -19.12 -37.66
CA THR A 1043 -29.77 -18.84 -36.93
C THR A 1043 -29.99 -17.63 -36.04
N LEU A 1044 -29.81 -17.80 -34.73
CA LEU A 1044 -29.73 -16.70 -33.78
C LEU A 1044 -28.33 -16.08 -33.89
N GLU A 1045 -28.29 -14.81 -34.27
CA GLU A 1045 -27.08 -14.05 -34.55
C GLU A 1045 -26.62 -13.27 -33.30
N ASN A 1046 -27.53 -12.63 -32.59
CA ASN A 1046 -27.23 -11.88 -31.37
C ASN A 1046 -28.49 -11.71 -30.51
N ILE A 1047 -28.31 -11.61 -29.20
CA ILE A 1047 -29.31 -11.10 -28.26
C ILE A 1047 -28.74 -9.84 -27.62
N GLN A 1048 -29.48 -8.75 -27.71
CA GLN A 1048 -29.11 -7.48 -27.12
C GLN A 1048 -30.13 -7.06 -26.08
N PHE A 1049 -29.65 -6.31 -25.09
CA PHE A 1049 -30.40 -5.86 -23.93
C PHE A 1049 -30.19 -4.37 -23.71
N ARG A 1050 -31.27 -3.66 -23.38
CA ARG A 1050 -31.21 -2.27 -22.97
C ARG A 1050 -32.20 -1.99 -21.85
N THR A 1051 -31.77 -1.24 -20.84
CA THR A 1051 -32.67 -0.68 -19.83
C THR A 1051 -33.33 0.58 -20.41
N ILE A 1052 -34.66 0.67 -20.31
CA ILE A 1052 -35.41 1.84 -20.80
C ILE A 1052 -35.61 2.86 -19.68
N ASP A 1053 -36.09 2.39 -18.52
CA ASP A 1053 -36.48 3.21 -17.37
C ASP A 1053 -35.78 2.78 -16.08
#